data_AF-A0A537DGV0-F1
#
_entry.id   AF-A0A537DGV0-F1
#
_cell.length_a   1.000
_cell.length_b   1.000
_cell.length_c   1.000
_cell.angle_alpha   90.00
_cell.angle_beta   90.00
_cell.angle_gamma   90.00
#
_symmetry.space_group_name_H-M   'P 1'
#
loop_
_entity.id
_entity.type
_entity.pdbx_description
1 polymer ?
#
loop_
_entity_poly.entity_id
_entity_poly.type
_entity_poly.pdbx_seq_one_letter_code
_entity_poly.pdbx_strand_id
1 'polypeptide(L)'
;MAEGRATTLLEFAIVASAAVVPVLLLVLLVVGVVRPLDPAGPTVRNGDRHVSVRQVAALKTFERAIVRRDTVKVGLPTAGLLLDGVPQCRGTWSGQGRVLDRIRGALTRSGAAAPSPAQRLAAQLADLDDELQRFSAGANRRVSGAVGFDALRWFEAVGDALRLPVEAPDYPGRKFTVQCADIASAAAMLARSNGHMLSVLSWRGTEVARVTSRWRPDQFVEISARQIARANPWRGFPGCVFMGNSAPGADIPIPTYFVTGSRAPEAELCTRSEMFVVAEDRGQAAPPTGIAGEPTADLAVDDERWKVPPSLDVMLQSLSTLRRPSGSLYRLYTDASAVLDDTPTGYRYGPNRIDVGGTPVDVGFSIDLTIEPSVQELAQKTVACYTGRQDVCRALGISRAEDAGGALGHRMLERAVVRMAAVAVIDVASGRIEALAGALSPCTRQEYDGPGRGAGCDKRLPYTPRYRPDALLNAAVFHDAMPASVIKPIMAEAFLTDPDVGARWLASERAGMRNAGIPGADSLRGQLARSNSARFLDRMFCADQGFVHCQRPWRIQAMAAAFGWNGGCSTPRDDCGKRDLLFGRAVDVEADSGGVAPIATLVPYGRLLAEPLGGKIDAPFRLRPPTALDSGKVHACAAGADGQRPSKDDWEKCKGGNVVDIVAEGWGQGHARASALGVAGMVASLAAAANGQAELRPPHLVSGLRGVGTEGSSSLESAVSRFGFADPKPIRLSRDAAEVILSGLSYGHRAGTSRLACEQVFNAQACKDIDWIAGKTGTPTFPNDDRSLDELWRLCGRGAARTRAEQAACGPLRPYKWYVAAYRTERGDPRWTKVIGVLTERNWIRDTGRIHGAGDHGPNPAAEIAMQVAGRHAGFLTGYVQ
;
A
#
# COMPACT_ATOMS: atom_id res chain seq x y z
N MET A 1 18.09 40.06 100.61
CA MET A 1 18.32 38.65 100.25
C MET A 1 17.02 38.07 99.73
N ALA A 2 16.92 37.89 98.42
CA ALA A 2 15.96 36.99 97.79
C ALA A 2 16.63 36.51 96.49
N GLU A 3 16.92 35.22 96.44
CA GLU A 3 17.72 34.53 95.43
C GLU A 3 17.08 34.61 94.04
N GLY A 4 17.88 35.00 93.04
CA GLY A 4 17.50 34.84 91.63
C GLY A 4 17.65 33.37 91.23
N ARG A 5 16.54 32.69 90.96
CA ARG A 5 16.54 31.38 90.30
C ARG A 5 17.00 31.55 88.85
N ALA A 6 18.16 30.99 88.52
CA ALA A 6 18.63 30.85 87.15
C ALA A 6 17.76 29.81 86.43
N THR A 7 17.04 30.25 85.41
CA THR A 7 16.37 29.37 84.44
C THR A 7 17.42 28.56 83.70
N THR A 8 17.31 27.23 83.75
CA THR A 8 18.30 26.33 83.14
C THR A 8 17.87 25.95 81.73
N LEU A 9 18.84 25.65 80.86
CA LEU A 9 18.64 25.17 79.48
C LEU A 9 17.65 23.97 79.39
N LEU A 10 17.47 23.22 80.48
CA LEU A 10 16.52 22.12 80.57
C LEU A 10 15.05 22.61 80.53
N GLU A 11 14.73 23.78 81.08
CA GLU A 11 13.39 24.35 81.01
C GLU A 11 13.04 24.83 79.59
N PHE A 12 14.02 25.39 78.87
CA PHE A 12 13.84 25.70 77.44
C PHE A 12 13.67 24.43 76.59
N ALA A 13 14.40 23.35 76.92
CA ALA A 13 14.26 22.07 76.22
C ALA A 13 12.89 21.42 76.48
N ILE A 14 12.34 21.54 77.70
CA ILE A 14 11.01 21.02 78.05
C ILE A 14 9.90 21.82 77.37
N VAL A 15 10.01 23.16 77.33
CA VAL A 15 9.04 24.02 76.63
C VAL A 15 9.10 23.83 75.12
N ALA A 16 10.30 23.69 74.54
CA ALA A 16 10.47 23.38 73.12
C ALA A 16 9.90 21.99 72.78
N SER A 17 10.09 21.00 73.65
CA SER A 17 9.54 19.64 73.47
C SER A 17 8.01 19.63 73.59
N ALA A 18 7.43 20.42 74.50
CA ALA A 18 5.98 20.54 74.65
C ALA A 18 5.29 21.20 73.44
N ALA A 19 6.00 22.05 72.69
CA ALA A 19 5.49 22.66 71.45
C ALA A 19 5.73 21.78 70.21
N VAL A 20 6.83 21.04 70.17
CA VAL A 20 7.25 20.26 68.99
C VAL A 20 6.59 18.88 68.94
N VAL A 21 6.36 18.24 70.08
CA VAL A 21 5.75 16.89 70.14
C VAL A 21 4.31 16.85 69.61
N PRO A 22 3.40 17.79 69.93
CA PRO A 22 2.05 17.81 69.34
C PRO A 22 2.06 18.06 67.84
N VAL A 23 3.00 18.89 67.34
CA VAL A 23 3.15 19.17 65.91
C VAL A 23 3.70 17.96 65.17
N LEU A 24 4.67 17.25 65.74
CA LEU A 24 5.19 15.99 65.19
C LEU A 24 4.14 14.87 65.24
N LEU A 25 3.34 14.78 66.31
CA LEU A 25 2.22 13.85 66.39
C LEU A 25 1.12 14.19 65.39
N LEU A 26 0.83 15.47 65.15
CA LEU A 26 -0.11 15.92 64.12
C LEU A 26 0.43 15.60 62.71
N VAL A 27 1.72 15.85 62.45
CA VAL A 27 2.38 15.50 61.19
C VAL A 27 2.45 13.99 61.00
N LEU A 28 2.72 13.20 62.04
CA LEU A 28 2.70 11.74 61.98
C LEU A 28 1.29 11.16 61.88
N LEU A 29 0.26 11.82 62.43
CA LEU A 29 -1.14 11.47 62.18
C LEU A 29 -1.52 11.79 60.73
N VAL A 30 -1.09 12.93 60.19
CA VAL A 30 -1.31 13.31 58.79
C VAL A 30 -0.54 12.40 57.82
N VAL A 31 0.67 11.96 58.17
CA VAL A 31 1.49 11.04 57.37
C VAL A 31 1.07 9.57 57.57
N GLY A 32 0.60 9.20 58.76
CA GLY A 32 0.16 7.84 59.11
C GLY A 32 -1.24 7.48 58.62
N VAL A 33 -2.14 8.48 58.50
CA VAL A 33 -3.45 8.32 57.82
C VAL A 33 -3.28 8.35 56.29
N VAL A 34 -2.12 8.77 55.79
CA VAL A 34 -1.74 8.75 54.36
C VAL A 34 -0.71 7.64 54.11
N ARG A 35 -1.14 6.38 54.18
CA ARG A 35 -0.50 5.29 53.39
C ARG A 35 -0.94 5.41 51.92
N PRO A 36 -0.14 4.95 50.94
CA PRO A 36 0.03 5.59 49.65
C PRO A 36 -1.21 5.40 48.76
N LEU A 37 -2.11 6.38 48.80
CA LEU A 37 -2.95 6.69 47.67
C LEU A 37 -2.15 7.65 46.79
N ASP A 38 -1.92 7.24 45.53
CA ASP A 38 -1.29 8.01 44.45
C ASP A 38 -1.41 9.54 44.66
N PRO A 39 -0.31 10.32 44.55
CA PRO A 39 -0.40 11.76 44.66
C PRO A 39 -1.20 12.32 43.49
N ALA A 40 -2.48 12.60 43.74
CA ALA A 40 -3.31 13.46 42.91
C ALA A 40 -2.85 14.92 43.09
N GLY A 41 -1.73 15.26 42.46
CA GLY A 41 -1.30 16.65 42.33
C GLY A 41 -2.27 17.44 41.44
N PRO A 42 -2.47 18.75 41.67
CA PRO A 42 -3.29 19.59 40.82
C PRO A 42 -2.68 19.62 39.41
N THR A 43 -3.49 19.25 38.42
CA THR A 43 -3.13 19.27 37.01
C THR A 43 -2.80 20.69 36.57
N VAL A 44 -1.50 20.96 36.44
CA VAL A 44 -0.98 22.11 35.69
C VAL A 44 -1.59 22.06 34.28
N ARG A 45 -2.22 23.18 33.88
CA ARG A 45 -2.71 23.40 32.52
C ARG A 45 -1.52 23.54 31.57
N ASN A 46 -0.90 22.44 31.18
CA ASN A 46 -0.05 22.36 29.98
C ASN A 46 -0.71 21.38 29.00
N GLY A 47 -0.88 21.84 27.77
CA GLY A 47 -1.62 21.16 26.73
C GLY A 47 -0.84 20.02 26.11
N ASP A 48 -0.72 18.88 26.79
CA ASP A 48 -0.24 17.63 26.20
C ASP A 48 -1.02 16.44 26.76
N ARG A 49 -1.86 15.82 25.91
CA ARG A 49 -2.80 14.76 26.32
C ARG A 49 -2.27 13.38 26.01
N HIS A 50 -1.71 12.71 27.02
CA HIS A 50 -1.56 11.25 27.05
C HIS A 50 -2.91 10.58 27.35
N VAL A 51 -3.17 9.39 26.80
CA VAL A 51 -4.34 8.57 27.19
C VAL A 51 -3.86 7.50 28.17
N SER A 52 -4.20 7.64 29.45
CA SER A 52 -3.83 6.68 30.49
C SER A 52 -4.59 5.35 30.34
N VAL A 53 -4.12 4.27 30.98
CA VAL A 53 -4.85 2.98 31.07
C VAL A 53 -6.27 3.20 31.62
N ARG A 54 -6.41 4.05 32.63
CA ARG A 54 -7.71 4.45 33.22
C ARG A 54 -8.59 5.16 32.19
N GLN A 55 -7.99 6.03 31.38
CA GLN A 55 -8.70 6.76 30.32
C GLN A 55 -9.17 5.84 29.18
N VAL A 56 -8.37 4.84 28.79
CA VAL A 56 -8.79 3.82 27.81
C VAL A 56 -9.95 2.98 28.37
N ALA A 57 -9.85 2.54 29.62
CA ALA A 57 -10.93 1.81 30.27
C ALA A 57 -12.22 2.65 30.37
N ALA A 58 -12.09 3.94 30.70
CA ALA A 58 -13.20 4.89 30.67
C ALA A 58 -13.81 5.04 29.27
N LEU A 59 -13.00 5.12 28.21
CA LEU A 59 -13.48 5.17 26.83
C LEU A 59 -14.20 3.88 26.43
N LYS A 60 -13.73 2.71 26.87
CA LYS A 60 -14.39 1.43 26.57
C LYS A 60 -15.81 1.31 27.14
N THR A 61 -16.19 2.13 28.11
CA THR A 61 -17.59 2.17 28.59
C THR A 61 -18.56 2.55 27.45
N PHE A 62 -18.10 3.32 26.46
CA PHE A 62 -18.89 3.73 25.30
C PHE A 62 -19.12 2.60 24.28
N GLU A 63 -18.32 1.52 24.29
CA GLU A 63 -18.57 0.35 23.42
C GLU A 63 -19.90 -0.35 23.75
N ARG A 64 -20.39 -0.20 24.99
CA ARG A 64 -21.71 -0.69 25.44
C ARG A 64 -22.83 0.31 25.14
N ALA A 65 -22.53 1.60 25.22
CA ALA A 65 -23.49 2.68 25.11
C ALA A 65 -23.86 3.02 23.65
N ILE A 66 -22.91 2.86 22.72
CA ILE A 66 -23.14 3.17 21.31
C ILE A 66 -23.82 1.96 20.66
N VAL A 67 -25.11 2.13 20.38
CA VAL A 67 -25.99 1.08 19.84
C VAL A 67 -26.70 1.58 18.58
N ARG A 68 -27.52 0.74 17.93
CA ARG A 68 -28.36 1.24 16.83
C ARG A 68 -29.36 2.24 17.37
N ARG A 69 -29.56 3.34 16.64
CA ARG A 69 -30.38 4.47 17.06
C ARG A 69 -31.85 4.07 17.30
N ASP A 70 -32.37 3.12 16.54
CA ASP A 70 -33.70 2.53 16.72
C ASP A 70 -33.83 1.61 17.95
N THR A 71 -32.71 1.25 18.58
CA THR A 71 -32.66 0.40 19.78
C THR A 71 -32.29 1.15 21.06
N VAL A 72 -32.12 2.47 20.99
CA VAL A 72 -31.86 3.32 22.16
C VAL A 72 -33.09 3.29 23.07
N LYS A 73 -32.93 2.75 24.28
CA LYS A 73 -34.01 2.62 25.28
C LYS A 73 -34.12 3.86 26.16
N VAL A 74 -32.98 4.45 26.50
CA VAL A 74 -32.91 5.66 27.33
C VAL A 74 -32.03 6.68 26.61
N GLY A 75 -32.63 7.82 26.29
CA GLY A 75 -31.95 8.93 25.61
C GLY A 75 -30.95 9.66 26.50
N LEU A 76 -30.53 10.85 26.05
CA LEU A 76 -29.47 11.64 26.68
C LEU A 76 -29.76 11.95 28.16
N PRO A 77 -28.80 11.71 29.07
CA PRO A 77 -29.01 11.93 30.50
C PRO A 77 -28.88 13.42 30.84
N THR A 78 -29.80 13.93 31.67
CA THR A 78 -29.66 15.25 32.28
C THR A 78 -28.61 15.24 33.40
N ALA A 79 -28.16 16.41 33.85
CA ALA A 79 -27.22 16.50 34.97
C ALA A 79 -27.73 15.81 36.25
N GLY A 80 -29.03 15.85 36.52
CA GLY A 80 -29.65 15.11 37.63
C GLY A 80 -29.57 13.60 37.44
N LEU A 81 -29.94 13.11 36.24
CA LEU A 81 -29.85 11.70 35.90
C LEU A 81 -28.41 11.16 35.94
N LEU A 82 -27.40 11.97 35.62
CA LEU A 82 -25.99 11.58 35.77
C LEU A 82 -25.60 11.35 37.25
N LEU A 83 -26.12 12.18 38.16
CA LEU A 83 -25.83 12.08 39.59
C LEU A 83 -26.57 10.92 40.27
N ASP A 84 -27.67 10.47 39.68
CA ASP A 84 -28.48 9.34 40.16
C ASP A 84 -28.04 8.01 39.52
N GLY A 85 -27.68 8.04 38.23
CA GLY A 85 -27.23 6.86 37.48
C GLY A 85 -25.82 6.39 37.84
N VAL A 86 -24.97 7.28 38.38
CA VAL A 86 -23.61 6.94 38.86
C VAL A 86 -23.40 7.53 40.27
N PRO A 87 -24.02 6.95 41.31
CA PRO A 87 -23.99 7.52 42.66
C PRO A 87 -22.56 7.60 43.22
N GLN A 88 -21.64 6.74 42.79
CA GLN A 88 -20.23 6.78 43.18
C GLN A 88 -19.54 8.09 42.76
N CYS A 89 -20.03 8.74 41.69
CA CYS A 89 -19.47 9.98 41.17
C CYS A 89 -20.17 11.24 41.66
N ARG A 90 -21.23 11.13 42.47
CA ARG A 90 -22.06 12.25 42.91
C ARG A 90 -21.23 13.37 43.56
N GLY A 91 -20.30 13.03 44.45
CA GLY A 91 -19.44 14.03 45.11
C GLY A 91 -18.49 14.77 44.17
N THR A 92 -18.00 14.08 43.13
CA THR A 92 -17.09 14.68 42.12
C THR A 92 -17.87 15.51 41.10
N TRP A 93 -19.04 15.04 40.69
CA TRP A 93 -19.81 15.65 39.61
C TRP A 93 -20.79 16.75 40.05
N SER A 94 -21.22 16.75 41.31
CA SER A 94 -22.10 17.80 41.85
C SER A 94 -21.40 19.15 42.07
N GLY A 95 -20.06 19.15 42.11
CA GLY A 95 -19.26 20.36 42.34
C GLY A 95 -19.29 20.89 43.78
N GLN A 96 -19.91 20.18 44.73
CA GLN A 96 -20.12 20.68 46.09
C GLN A 96 -18.85 20.68 46.98
N GLY A 97 -17.75 20.05 46.55
CA GLY A 97 -16.54 19.84 47.37
C GLY A 97 -15.43 20.90 47.31
N ARG A 98 -15.59 22.04 46.60
CA ARG A 98 -14.51 23.04 46.46
C ARG A 98 -14.84 24.38 47.12
N VAL A 99 -14.51 24.48 48.42
CA VAL A 99 -14.62 25.71 49.23
C VAL A 99 -13.89 26.90 48.58
N LEU A 100 -12.77 26.66 47.89
CA LEU A 100 -11.97 27.68 47.21
C LEU A 100 -12.65 28.31 45.97
N ASP A 101 -13.52 27.58 45.27
CA ASP A 101 -14.23 28.11 44.09
C ASP A 101 -15.39 29.04 44.50
N ARG A 102 -16.00 28.83 45.68
CA ARG A 102 -16.94 29.79 46.27
C ARG A 102 -16.25 31.10 46.69
N ILE A 103 -15.02 31.01 47.21
CA ILE A 103 -14.21 32.18 47.58
C ILE A 103 -13.79 32.98 46.33
N ARG A 104 -13.42 32.32 45.23
CA ARG A 104 -13.15 32.99 43.94
C ARG A 104 -14.39 33.60 43.28
N GLY A 105 -15.54 32.93 43.37
CA GLY A 105 -16.81 33.45 42.87
C GLY A 105 -17.28 34.70 43.63
N ALA A 106 -17.00 34.78 44.94
CA ALA A 106 -17.30 35.98 45.74
C ALA A 106 -16.41 37.18 45.38
N LEU A 107 -15.20 36.94 44.85
CA LEU A 107 -14.24 38.00 44.47
C LEU A 107 -14.39 38.46 43.02
N THR A 108 -15.07 37.70 42.15
CA THR A 108 -15.27 38.03 40.74
C THR A 108 -16.75 38.27 40.49
N ARG A 109 -17.20 39.53 40.54
CA ARG A 109 -18.59 39.95 40.26
C ARG A 109 -19.00 39.60 38.81
N SER A 110 -19.29 38.33 38.57
CA SER A 110 -19.76 37.78 37.31
C SER A 110 -20.94 36.86 37.63
N GLY A 111 -22.15 37.31 37.32
CA GLY A 111 -23.42 36.74 37.78
C GLY A 111 -23.86 35.41 37.14
N ALA A 112 -22.93 34.57 36.67
CA ALA A 112 -23.26 33.24 36.16
C ALA A 112 -22.39 32.18 36.86
N ALA A 113 -23.03 31.31 37.65
CA ALA A 113 -22.36 30.18 38.25
C ALA A 113 -21.77 29.27 37.15
N ALA A 114 -20.47 28.95 37.24
CA ALA A 114 -19.84 28.05 36.29
C ALA A 114 -20.57 26.69 36.28
N PRO A 115 -20.80 26.09 35.09
CA PRO A 115 -21.56 24.84 34.99
C PRO A 115 -20.87 23.73 35.77
N SER A 116 -21.68 22.98 36.53
CA SER A 116 -21.18 21.84 37.31
C SER A 116 -20.53 20.80 36.38
N PRO A 117 -19.60 19.96 36.88
CA PRO A 117 -19.06 18.88 36.06
C PRO A 117 -20.14 17.95 35.50
N ALA A 118 -21.24 17.69 36.23
CA ALA A 118 -22.40 16.96 35.72
C ALA A 118 -23.08 17.68 34.53
N GLN A 119 -23.27 19.01 34.61
CA GLN A 119 -23.84 19.79 33.51
C GLN A 119 -22.94 19.76 32.27
N ARG A 120 -21.62 19.87 32.45
CA ARG A 120 -20.65 19.77 31.34
C ARG A 120 -20.62 18.39 30.71
N LEU A 121 -20.71 17.33 31.52
CA LEU A 121 -20.74 15.96 31.05
C LEU A 121 -22.04 15.67 30.26
N ALA A 122 -23.19 16.13 30.75
CA ALA A 122 -24.46 16.01 30.04
C ALA A 122 -24.40 16.70 28.66
N ALA A 123 -23.83 17.91 28.59
CA ALA A 123 -23.62 18.61 27.32
C ALA A 123 -22.68 17.84 26.37
N GLN A 124 -21.57 17.29 26.88
CA GLN A 124 -20.64 16.51 26.06
C GLN A 124 -21.25 15.21 25.51
N LEU A 125 -22.14 14.57 26.28
CA LEU A 125 -22.87 13.39 25.80
C LEU A 125 -23.90 13.76 24.74
N ALA A 126 -24.55 14.93 24.87
CA ALA A 126 -25.42 15.46 23.83
C ALA A 126 -24.66 15.76 22.53
N ASP A 127 -23.53 16.47 22.64
CA ASP A 127 -22.64 16.74 21.50
C ASP A 127 -22.21 15.43 20.82
N LEU A 128 -21.85 14.41 21.60
CA LEU A 128 -21.49 13.10 21.08
C LEU A 128 -22.63 12.42 20.31
N ASP A 129 -23.87 12.46 20.81
CA ASP A 129 -25.00 11.83 20.10
C ASP A 129 -25.35 12.54 18.79
N ASP A 130 -25.23 13.87 18.75
CA ASP A 130 -25.36 14.66 17.53
C ASP A 130 -24.26 14.31 16.52
N GLU A 131 -23.02 14.12 16.98
CA GLU A 131 -21.92 13.64 16.14
C GLU A 131 -22.15 12.22 15.64
N LEU A 132 -22.67 11.31 16.48
CA LEU A 132 -23.03 9.95 16.07
C LEU A 132 -24.13 9.96 15.01
N GLN A 133 -25.11 10.87 15.11
CA GLN A 133 -26.14 11.06 14.10
C GLN A 133 -25.55 11.53 12.77
N ARG A 134 -24.68 12.56 12.80
CA ARG A 134 -24.01 13.08 11.59
C ARG A 134 -23.08 12.05 10.97
N PHE A 135 -22.29 11.36 11.78
CA PHE A 135 -21.43 10.25 11.38
C PHE A 135 -22.22 9.11 10.73
N SER A 136 -23.42 8.83 11.25
CA SER A 136 -24.35 7.84 10.69
C SER A 136 -25.00 8.28 9.37
N ALA A 137 -25.09 9.57 9.10
CA ALA A 137 -25.74 10.13 7.91
C ALA A 137 -24.77 10.55 6.79
N GLY A 138 -23.45 10.56 7.06
CA GLY A 138 -22.42 10.96 6.10
C GLY A 138 -22.28 10.00 4.90
N ALA A 139 -21.73 10.52 3.80
CA ALA A 139 -21.53 9.80 2.54
C ALA A 139 -20.65 8.54 2.67
N ASN A 140 -19.75 8.50 3.67
CA ASN A 140 -18.88 7.37 3.99
C ASN A 140 -19.37 6.65 5.25
N ARG A 141 -20.55 6.04 5.18
CA ARG A 141 -21.16 5.35 6.33
C ARG A 141 -20.30 4.14 6.73
N ARG A 142 -19.56 4.25 7.83
CA ARG A 142 -18.72 3.18 8.41
C ARG A 142 -19.50 2.19 9.30
N VAL A 143 -20.77 2.46 9.53
CA VAL A 143 -21.66 1.69 10.39
C VAL A 143 -22.70 0.94 9.57
N SER A 144 -23.02 -0.29 9.96
CA SER A 144 -24.05 -1.09 9.27
C SER A 144 -25.48 -0.55 9.40
N GLY A 145 -25.70 0.47 10.25
CA GLY A 145 -26.96 1.17 10.48
C GLY A 145 -26.74 2.44 11.30
N ALA A 146 -27.76 3.30 11.42
CA ALA A 146 -27.63 4.53 12.22
C ALA A 146 -27.39 4.19 13.69
N VAL A 147 -26.41 4.84 14.32
CA VAL A 147 -26.04 4.63 15.73
C VAL A 147 -26.44 5.83 16.60
N GLY A 148 -26.61 5.58 17.89
CA GLY A 148 -26.92 6.57 18.91
C GLY A 148 -26.40 6.14 20.28
N PHE A 149 -26.47 7.04 21.23
CA PHE A 149 -26.02 6.85 22.60
C PHE A 149 -27.17 6.40 23.52
N ASP A 150 -27.00 5.26 24.20
CA ASP A 150 -27.93 4.74 25.21
C ASP A 150 -27.38 4.95 26.63
N ALA A 151 -28.07 5.80 27.40
CA ALA A 151 -27.60 6.20 28.73
C ALA A 151 -27.67 5.07 29.76
N LEU A 152 -28.65 4.16 29.67
CA LEU A 152 -28.80 3.06 30.61
C LEU A 152 -27.63 2.08 30.51
N ARG A 153 -27.32 1.66 29.28
CA ARG A 153 -26.16 0.79 28.99
C ARG A 153 -24.85 1.45 29.38
N TRP A 154 -24.76 2.77 29.23
CA TRP A 154 -23.59 3.54 29.65
C TRP A 154 -23.44 3.55 31.18
N PHE A 155 -24.51 3.78 31.95
CA PHE A 155 -24.46 3.75 33.41
C PHE A 155 -24.01 2.40 33.96
N GLU A 156 -24.51 1.30 33.40
CA GLU A 156 -24.07 -0.05 33.74
C GLU A 156 -22.56 -0.23 33.47
N ALA A 157 -22.11 0.19 32.28
CA ALA A 157 -20.70 0.10 31.88
C ALA A 157 -19.76 0.93 32.78
N VAL A 158 -20.19 2.15 33.15
CA VAL A 158 -19.47 3.03 34.06
C VAL A 158 -19.41 2.43 35.46
N GLY A 159 -20.52 1.87 35.95
CA GLY A 159 -20.58 1.20 37.25
C GLY A 159 -19.64 -0.01 37.33
N ASP A 160 -19.49 -0.78 36.25
CA ASP A 160 -18.51 -1.87 36.16
C ASP A 160 -17.08 -1.34 36.17
N ALA A 161 -16.78 -0.34 35.34
CA ALA A 161 -15.43 0.22 35.21
C ALA A 161 -14.92 0.86 36.51
N LEU A 162 -15.80 1.48 37.29
CA LEU A 162 -15.46 2.07 38.59
C LEU A 162 -15.22 1.01 39.69
N ARG A 163 -15.78 -0.19 39.55
CA ARG A 163 -15.67 -1.28 40.55
C ARG A 163 -14.48 -2.21 40.28
N LEU A 164 -14.20 -2.50 39.02
CA LEU A 164 -13.22 -3.51 38.64
C LEU A 164 -11.86 -2.87 38.30
N PRO A 165 -10.76 -3.27 38.98
CA PRO A 165 -9.44 -2.83 38.59
C PRO A 165 -9.08 -3.37 37.21
N VAL A 166 -8.47 -2.53 36.39
CA VAL A 166 -8.05 -2.84 35.02
C VAL A 166 -6.56 -3.14 35.01
N GLU A 167 -6.18 -4.25 34.40
CA GLU A 167 -4.78 -4.56 34.08
C GLU A 167 -4.50 -4.23 32.61
N ALA A 168 -3.33 -3.69 32.32
CA ALA A 168 -2.89 -3.39 30.96
C ALA A 168 -1.76 -4.34 30.55
N PRO A 169 -1.74 -4.83 29.29
CA PRO A 169 -0.64 -5.65 28.77
C PRO A 169 0.73 -4.94 28.88
N ASP A 170 0.73 -3.61 28.80
CA ASP A 170 1.94 -2.78 28.90
C ASP A 170 2.46 -2.64 30.34
N TYR A 171 1.68 -3.04 31.34
CA TYR A 171 2.02 -2.99 32.76
C TYR A 171 1.56 -4.28 33.49
N PRO A 172 2.17 -5.44 33.18
CA PRO A 172 1.76 -6.72 33.76
C PRO A 172 1.87 -6.70 35.30
N GLY A 173 0.85 -7.22 35.99
CA GLY A 173 0.78 -7.24 37.44
C GLY A 173 0.39 -5.92 38.12
N ARG A 174 0.22 -4.82 37.38
CA ARG A 174 -0.29 -3.54 37.92
C ARG A 174 -1.77 -3.35 37.61
N LYS A 175 -2.53 -3.10 38.68
CA LYS A 175 -3.98 -2.86 38.66
C LYS A 175 -4.28 -1.36 38.74
N PHE A 176 -5.15 -0.87 37.85
CA PHE A 176 -5.56 0.52 37.79
C PHE A 176 -7.06 0.66 38.03
N THR A 177 -7.48 1.54 38.95
CA THR A 177 -8.90 1.82 39.19
C THR A 177 -9.33 3.05 38.39
N VAL A 178 -10.42 2.94 37.63
CA VAL A 178 -11.00 4.06 36.88
C VAL A 178 -11.62 5.07 37.85
N GLN A 179 -11.41 6.37 37.62
CA GLN A 179 -11.97 7.45 38.43
C GLN A 179 -13.09 8.20 37.69
N CYS A 180 -13.95 8.88 38.44
CA CYS A 180 -15.04 9.71 37.89
C CYS A 180 -14.55 10.83 36.96
N ALA A 181 -13.32 11.31 37.15
CA ALA A 181 -12.69 12.28 36.26
C ALA A 181 -12.29 11.66 34.90
N ASP A 182 -11.87 10.40 34.88
CA ASP A 182 -11.51 9.68 33.65
C ASP A 182 -12.74 9.49 32.74
N ILE A 183 -13.91 9.18 33.35
CA ILE A 183 -15.20 9.06 32.65
C ILE A 183 -15.61 10.38 32.00
N ALA A 184 -15.53 11.49 32.74
CA ALA A 184 -15.84 12.81 32.20
C ALA A 184 -14.86 13.22 31.08
N SER A 185 -13.57 12.90 31.24
CA SER A 185 -12.55 13.12 30.22
C SER A 185 -12.77 12.26 28.96
N ALA A 186 -13.30 11.05 29.11
CA ALA A 186 -13.61 10.15 27.99
C ALA A 186 -14.74 10.72 27.11
N ALA A 187 -15.83 11.17 27.74
CA ALA A 187 -16.93 11.85 27.06
C ALA A 187 -16.43 13.10 26.32
N ALA A 188 -15.65 13.93 27.01
CA ALA A 188 -15.04 15.13 26.44
C ALA A 188 -14.11 14.83 25.25
N MET A 189 -13.46 13.66 25.22
CA MET A 189 -12.56 13.26 24.14
C MET A 189 -13.33 12.80 22.91
N LEU A 190 -14.41 12.04 23.09
CA LEU A 190 -15.28 11.59 22.00
C LEU A 190 -16.06 12.74 21.36
N ALA A 191 -16.52 13.71 22.15
CA ALA A 191 -17.23 14.90 21.66
C ALA A 191 -16.31 15.94 20.99
N ARG A 192 -14.99 15.90 21.25
CA ARG A 192 -14.06 16.95 20.82
C ARG A 192 -13.89 17.01 19.30
N SER A 193 -13.61 18.22 18.80
CA SER A 193 -13.23 18.46 17.40
C SER A 193 -14.26 17.88 16.43
N ASN A 194 -15.53 18.09 16.73
CA ASN A 194 -16.68 17.59 15.96
C ASN A 194 -16.61 16.07 15.72
N GLY A 195 -16.41 15.30 16.78
CA GLY A 195 -16.42 13.84 16.70
C GLY A 195 -15.31 13.23 15.84
N HIS A 196 -14.22 13.94 15.52
CA HIS A 196 -13.13 13.41 14.67
C HIS A 196 -12.60 12.06 15.17
N MET A 197 -12.61 11.82 16.48
CA MET A 197 -12.18 10.54 17.04
C MET A 197 -13.05 9.36 16.58
N LEU A 198 -14.33 9.56 16.27
CA LEU A 198 -15.21 8.52 15.72
C LEU A 198 -14.65 7.96 14.41
N SER A 199 -13.95 8.77 13.61
CA SER A 199 -13.34 8.33 12.35
C SER A 199 -12.12 7.40 12.51
N VAL A 200 -11.54 7.29 13.71
CA VAL A 200 -10.37 6.41 13.95
C VAL A 200 -10.72 5.13 14.70
N LEU A 201 -11.96 5.00 15.18
CA LEU A 201 -12.45 3.80 15.85
C LEU A 201 -12.80 2.71 14.84
N SER A 202 -12.81 1.47 15.32
CA SER A 202 -13.26 0.31 14.55
C SER A 202 -14.78 0.17 14.62
N TRP A 203 -15.45 0.01 13.47
CA TRP A 203 -16.92 -0.05 13.39
C TRP A 203 -17.44 -1.34 12.78
N ARG A 204 -18.59 -1.81 13.32
CA ARG A 204 -19.36 -2.93 12.79
C ARG A 204 -20.06 -2.43 11.53
N GLY A 205 -19.42 -2.68 10.39
CA GLY A 205 -19.77 -2.13 9.10
C GLY A 205 -18.55 -1.98 8.19
N THR A 206 -17.38 -1.69 8.78
CA THR A 206 -16.09 -1.59 8.06
C THR A 206 -15.11 -2.70 8.39
N GLU A 207 -15.22 -3.30 9.58
CA GLU A 207 -14.31 -4.35 10.01
C GLU A 207 -14.64 -5.70 9.37
N VAL A 208 -13.61 -6.49 9.07
CA VAL A 208 -13.73 -7.81 8.44
C VAL A 208 -14.37 -8.84 9.38
N ALA A 209 -15.02 -9.86 8.82
CA ALA A 209 -15.74 -10.90 9.58
C ALA A 209 -14.88 -11.55 10.69
N ARG A 210 -13.58 -11.74 10.45
CA ARG A 210 -12.62 -12.28 11.43
C ARG A 210 -12.41 -11.36 12.64
N VAL A 211 -12.47 -10.04 12.44
CA VAL A 211 -12.35 -9.06 13.52
C VAL A 211 -13.68 -8.96 14.26
N THR A 212 -14.81 -8.88 13.54
CA THR A 212 -16.13 -8.75 14.17
C THR A 212 -16.59 -10.03 14.88
N SER A 213 -16.05 -11.20 14.56
CA SER A 213 -16.40 -12.47 15.23
C SER A 213 -16.01 -12.50 16.72
N ARG A 214 -15.04 -11.67 17.14
CA ARG A 214 -14.65 -11.53 18.55
C ARG A 214 -15.48 -10.50 19.32
N TRP A 215 -16.34 -9.75 18.63
CA TRP A 215 -17.17 -8.71 19.23
C TRP A 215 -18.52 -9.27 19.66
N ARG A 216 -19.14 -8.67 20.68
CA ARG A 216 -20.50 -9.06 21.11
C ARG A 216 -21.52 -8.83 19.99
N PRO A 217 -22.59 -9.63 19.88
CA PRO A 217 -23.58 -9.50 18.80
C PRO A 217 -24.19 -8.10 18.64
N ASP A 218 -24.27 -7.34 19.73
CA ASP A 218 -24.83 -5.99 19.80
C ASP A 218 -23.78 -4.87 19.81
N GLN A 219 -22.48 -5.19 19.72
CA GLN A 219 -21.40 -4.20 19.77
C GLN A 219 -21.13 -3.58 18.40
N PHE A 220 -21.29 -2.27 18.27
CA PHE A 220 -21.10 -1.56 17.00
C PHE A 220 -19.74 -0.90 16.84
N VAL A 221 -19.01 -0.71 17.93
CA VAL A 221 -17.72 -0.03 17.93
C VAL A 221 -16.74 -0.77 18.84
N GLU A 222 -15.47 -0.83 18.41
CA GLU A 222 -14.35 -1.25 19.24
C GLU A 222 -13.39 -0.08 19.44
N ILE A 223 -13.01 0.15 20.69
CA ILE A 223 -12.16 1.23 21.17
C ILE A 223 -10.82 0.58 21.55
N SER A 224 -9.91 0.49 20.59
CA SER A 224 -8.58 -0.09 20.82
C SER A 224 -7.63 0.91 21.47
N ALA A 225 -6.90 0.46 22.49
CA ALA A 225 -5.82 1.23 23.09
C ALA A 225 -4.79 1.68 22.05
N ARG A 226 -4.53 0.86 21.01
CA ARG A 226 -3.60 1.20 19.91
C ARG A 226 -4.12 2.32 19.01
N GLN A 227 -5.44 2.42 18.82
CA GLN A 227 -6.06 3.44 17.96
C GLN A 227 -6.14 4.79 18.66
N ILE A 228 -6.24 4.79 19.99
CA ILE A 228 -6.55 5.98 20.79
C ILE A 228 -5.34 6.51 21.55
N ALA A 229 -4.28 5.71 21.69
CA ALA A 229 -3.01 6.18 22.21
C ALA A 229 -2.50 7.37 21.37
N ARG A 230 -2.69 8.61 21.88
CA ARG A 230 -1.86 9.73 21.44
C ARG A 230 -0.43 9.40 21.83
N ALA A 231 0.46 9.39 20.83
CA ALA A 231 1.88 9.22 21.04
C ALA A 231 2.32 10.17 22.15
N ASN A 232 3.00 9.62 23.15
CA ASN A 232 3.64 10.42 24.18
C ASN A 232 4.65 11.36 23.47
N PRO A 233 4.51 12.70 23.51
CA PRO A 233 5.52 13.63 22.99
C PRO A 233 6.94 13.38 23.54
N TRP A 234 7.07 12.74 24.70
CA TRP A 234 8.34 12.32 25.31
C TRP A 234 8.82 10.92 24.85
N ARG A 235 8.14 10.27 23.90
CA ARG A 235 8.55 8.98 23.28
C ARG A 235 9.29 9.18 21.95
N GLY A 236 9.84 10.37 21.72
CA GLY A 236 10.68 10.63 20.56
C GLY A 236 9.94 10.86 19.24
N PHE A 237 10.68 11.22 18.20
CA PHE A 237 10.16 11.54 16.87
C PHE A 237 10.22 10.33 15.93
N PRO A 238 9.29 10.20 14.96
CA PRO A 238 9.45 9.22 13.92
C PRO A 238 10.66 9.55 13.03
N GLY A 239 11.32 8.52 12.50
CA GLY A 239 12.32 8.68 11.45
C GLY A 239 11.70 9.18 10.15
N CYS A 240 12.55 9.77 9.30
CA CYS A 240 12.15 10.43 8.05
C CYS A 240 12.00 9.42 6.90
N VAL A 241 11.27 9.79 5.84
CA VAL A 241 11.17 9.01 4.61
C VAL A 241 11.73 9.84 3.47
N PHE A 242 12.90 9.47 2.95
CA PHE A 242 13.66 10.22 1.96
C PHE A 242 13.49 9.67 0.55
N MET A 243 13.53 10.55 -0.46
CA MET A 243 13.40 10.22 -1.88
C MET A 243 14.40 11.02 -2.72
N GLY A 244 14.63 10.57 -3.96
CA GLY A 244 15.55 11.24 -4.88
C GLY A 244 16.99 11.22 -4.38
N ASN A 245 17.34 10.13 -3.71
CA ASN A 245 18.72 9.70 -3.50
C ASN A 245 19.29 9.31 -4.86
N SER A 246 19.77 10.29 -5.64
CA SER A 246 20.04 10.12 -7.08
C SER A 246 21.50 10.37 -7.43
N ALA A 247 22.19 9.32 -7.87
CA ALA A 247 22.77 9.20 -9.21
C ALA A 247 23.59 7.88 -9.30
N PRO A 248 23.50 7.12 -10.41
CA PRO A 248 24.52 6.14 -10.73
C PRO A 248 25.89 6.85 -10.80
N GLY A 249 26.75 6.64 -9.81
CA GLY A 249 28.10 7.22 -9.76
C GLY A 249 28.32 8.39 -8.79
N ALA A 250 27.36 8.76 -7.94
CA ALA A 250 27.66 9.61 -6.78
C ALA A 250 28.20 8.76 -5.63
N ASP A 251 29.36 9.13 -5.07
CA ASP A 251 30.00 8.39 -3.96
C ASP A 251 29.11 8.34 -2.71
N ILE A 252 28.22 9.33 -2.52
CA ILE A 252 27.28 9.40 -1.39
C ILE A 252 25.87 9.84 -1.89
N PRO A 253 24.82 9.02 -1.72
CA PRO A 253 23.46 9.37 -2.11
C PRO A 253 22.82 10.34 -1.10
N ILE A 254 22.72 11.62 -1.48
CA ILE A 254 22.02 12.67 -0.74
C ILE A 254 20.57 12.76 -1.24
N PRO A 255 19.56 12.77 -0.35
CA PRO A 255 18.17 12.89 -0.76
C PRO A 255 17.82 14.31 -1.17
N THR A 256 16.95 14.43 -2.16
CA THR A 256 16.42 15.72 -2.62
C THR A 256 15.10 16.07 -1.93
N TYR A 257 14.31 15.06 -1.54
CA TYR A 257 13.01 15.25 -0.91
C TYR A 257 12.82 14.35 0.30
N PHE A 258 11.90 14.74 1.19
CA PHE A 258 11.37 13.85 2.23
C PHE A 258 9.85 13.98 2.35
N VAL A 259 9.19 12.89 2.75
CA VAL A 259 7.75 12.90 3.03
C VAL A 259 7.53 13.25 4.49
N THR A 260 6.70 14.27 4.74
CA THR A 260 6.42 14.76 6.09
C THR A 260 4.94 14.72 6.43
N GLY A 261 4.67 14.53 7.72
CA GLY A 261 3.33 14.69 8.28
C GLY A 261 2.94 16.17 8.38
N SER A 262 1.72 16.45 8.84
CA SER A 262 1.22 17.82 9.03
C SER A 262 1.81 18.54 10.25
N ARG A 263 2.89 18.02 10.87
CA ARG A 263 3.45 18.52 12.13
C ARG A 263 4.77 19.23 11.87
N ALA A 264 4.85 20.51 12.22
CA ALA A 264 6.04 21.35 12.04
C ALA A 264 7.34 20.76 12.64
N PRO A 265 7.36 20.16 13.85
CA PRO A 265 8.60 19.65 14.44
C PRO A 265 9.19 18.43 13.70
N GLU A 266 8.33 17.62 13.05
CA GLU A 266 8.79 16.46 12.27
C GLU A 266 9.45 16.94 10.97
N ALA A 267 8.94 18.02 10.36
CA ALA A 267 9.53 18.60 9.16
C ALA A 267 10.89 19.26 9.44
N GLU A 268 11.01 20.02 10.53
CA GLU A 268 12.27 20.64 10.94
C GLU A 268 13.35 19.58 11.21
N LEU A 269 12.98 18.49 11.91
CA LEU A 269 13.89 17.39 12.16
C LEU A 269 14.49 16.81 10.87
N CYS A 270 13.66 16.54 9.86
CA CYS A 270 14.11 15.90 8.62
C CYS A 270 14.98 16.80 7.72
N THR A 271 15.04 18.11 8.00
CA THR A 271 15.96 19.04 7.31
C THR A 271 17.35 19.10 7.93
N ARG A 272 17.55 18.45 9.09
CA ARG A 272 18.85 18.41 9.76
C ARG A 272 19.79 17.43 9.10
N SER A 273 21.02 17.86 8.82
CA SER A 273 22.06 17.05 8.17
C SER A 273 22.27 15.69 8.82
N GLU A 274 22.14 15.62 10.15
CA GLU A 274 22.28 14.42 10.97
C GLU A 274 21.24 13.33 10.62
N MET A 275 20.13 13.70 9.97
CA MET A 275 19.08 12.76 9.56
C MET A 275 19.34 12.11 8.21
N PHE A 276 20.17 12.70 7.35
CA PHE A 276 20.34 12.24 5.96
C PHE A 276 21.78 12.19 5.44
N VAL A 277 22.77 12.69 6.20
CA VAL A 277 24.19 12.75 5.84
C VAL A 277 25.04 12.09 6.92
N VAL A 278 26.15 11.46 6.52
CA VAL A 278 27.16 10.92 7.45
C VAL A 278 27.93 12.08 8.09
N ALA A 279 28.52 11.85 9.27
CA ALA A 279 29.20 12.89 10.06
C ALA A 279 30.29 13.65 9.27
N GLU A 280 31.02 12.98 8.37
CA GLU A 280 32.11 13.56 7.58
C GLU A 280 31.62 14.55 6.50
N ASP A 281 30.39 14.40 6.01
CA ASP A 281 29.88 15.13 4.83
C ASP A 281 28.88 16.25 5.17
N ARG A 282 28.62 16.49 6.47
CA ARG A 282 27.59 17.45 6.93
C ARG A 282 27.75 18.88 6.38
N GLY A 283 28.98 19.30 6.09
CA GLY A 283 29.28 20.67 5.63
C GLY A 283 28.95 20.95 4.16
N GLN A 284 28.61 19.95 3.35
CA GLN A 284 28.49 20.10 1.89
C GLN A 284 27.07 19.84 1.34
N ALA A 285 26.14 19.36 2.16
CA ALA A 285 24.82 18.92 1.69
C ALA A 285 23.73 20.01 1.86
N ALA A 286 23.01 20.30 0.78
CA ALA A 286 21.79 21.10 0.85
C ALA A 286 20.67 20.30 1.56
N PRO A 287 19.81 20.95 2.38
CA PRO A 287 18.72 20.26 3.05
C PRO A 287 17.66 19.78 2.05
N PRO A 288 17.12 18.56 2.22
CA PRO A 288 16.06 18.06 1.36
C PRO A 288 14.77 18.87 1.55
N THR A 289 13.91 18.87 0.53
CA THR A 289 12.63 19.58 0.55
C THR A 289 11.51 18.69 1.08
N GLY A 290 10.72 19.22 2.03
CA GLY A 290 9.60 18.48 2.63
C GLY A 290 8.34 18.51 1.78
N ILE A 291 7.77 17.33 1.49
CA ILE A 291 6.47 17.17 0.83
C ILE A 291 5.46 16.68 1.86
N ALA A 292 4.43 17.49 2.13
CA ALA A 292 3.44 17.21 3.16
C ALA A 292 2.21 16.50 2.60
N GLY A 293 1.84 15.35 3.19
CA GLY A 293 0.61 14.62 2.88
C GLY A 293 0.71 13.65 1.70
N GLU A 294 -0.41 13.02 1.38
CA GLU A 294 -0.52 12.03 0.31
C GLU A 294 -1.09 12.64 -0.98
N PRO A 295 -0.73 12.06 -2.14
CA PRO A 295 -1.32 12.47 -3.41
C PRO A 295 -2.81 12.09 -3.46
N THR A 296 -3.64 13.06 -3.79
CA THR A 296 -5.08 12.88 -3.98
C THR A 296 -5.47 12.97 -5.46
N ALA A 297 -6.71 12.62 -5.80
CA ALA A 297 -7.15 12.65 -7.20
C ALA A 297 -7.32 14.08 -7.76
N ASP A 298 -7.48 15.05 -6.87
CA ASP A 298 -7.81 16.45 -7.12
C ASP A 298 -6.61 17.41 -6.95
N LEU A 299 -5.39 16.88 -6.81
CA LEU A 299 -4.17 17.69 -6.74
C LEU A 299 -4.09 18.74 -7.86
N ALA A 300 -3.63 19.94 -7.53
CA ALA A 300 -3.30 20.96 -8.52
C ALA A 300 -2.13 20.48 -9.42
N VAL A 301 -2.03 21.02 -10.64
CA VAL A 301 -1.07 20.55 -11.64
C VAL A 301 0.39 20.73 -11.20
N ASP A 302 0.66 21.78 -10.45
CA ASP A 302 1.96 22.20 -9.91
C ASP A 302 2.26 21.67 -8.49
N ASP A 303 1.39 20.80 -7.95
CA ASP A 303 1.54 20.29 -6.59
C ASP A 303 2.69 19.27 -6.46
N GLU A 304 3.66 19.54 -5.60
CA GLU A 304 4.81 18.67 -5.34
C GLU A 304 4.45 17.23 -4.93
N ARG A 305 3.25 16.99 -4.41
CA ARG A 305 2.78 15.63 -4.04
C ARG A 305 2.70 14.67 -5.22
N TRP A 306 2.75 15.13 -6.47
CA TRP A 306 2.89 14.24 -7.63
C TRP A 306 4.16 13.37 -7.57
N LYS A 307 5.21 13.84 -6.89
CA LYS A 307 6.49 13.12 -6.68
C LYS A 307 6.39 11.98 -5.66
N VAL A 308 5.27 11.85 -4.95
CA VAL A 308 5.04 10.80 -3.94
C VAL A 308 4.19 9.69 -4.55
N PRO A 309 4.57 8.40 -4.43
CA PRO A 309 3.69 7.30 -4.80
C PRO A 309 2.39 7.31 -3.98
N PRO A 310 1.21 7.16 -4.61
CA PRO A 310 -0.03 6.93 -3.87
C PRO A 310 0.08 5.69 -2.97
N SER A 311 -0.52 5.72 -1.78
CA SER A 311 -0.50 4.62 -0.80
C SER A 311 0.90 4.24 -0.29
N LEU A 312 1.85 5.19 -0.28
CA LEU A 312 3.22 4.95 0.20
C LEU A 312 3.24 4.51 1.67
N ASP A 313 2.34 5.04 2.50
CA ASP A 313 2.16 4.67 3.90
C ASP A 313 1.84 3.17 4.07
N VAL A 314 0.95 2.63 3.22
CA VAL A 314 0.58 1.21 3.19
C VAL A 314 1.74 0.37 2.70
N MET A 315 2.47 0.82 1.67
CA MET A 315 3.66 0.10 1.17
C MET A 315 4.73 -0.04 2.27
N LEU A 316 4.93 1.00 3.08
CA LEU A 316 5.93 1.05 4.14
C LEU A 316 5.41 0.60 5.52
N GLN A 317 4.18 0.09 5.61
CA GLN A 317 3.52 -0.21 6.89
C GLN A 317 4.36 -1.16 7.77
N SER A 318 4.99 -2.17 7.17
CA SER A 318 5.84 -3.13 7.88
C SER A 318 7.07 -2.50 8.54
N LEU A 319 7.55 -1.34 8.05
CA LEU A 319 8.68 -0.59 8.62
C LEU A 319 8.27 0.41 9.71
N SER A 320 6.97 0.56 9.98
CA SER A 320 6.48 1.51 10.99
C SER A 320 6.99 1.23 12.41
N THR A 321 7.36 -0.03 12.72
CA THR A 321 7.92 -0.45 14.01
C THR A 321 9.41 -0.14 14.16
N LEU A 322 10.11 0.21 13.08
CA LEU A 322 11.47 0.75 13.10
C LEU A 322 11.47 2.27 13.07
N ARG A 323 10.54 2.85 12.30
CA ARG A 323 10.42 4.31 12.13
C ARG A 323 9.90 5.01 13.38
N ARG A 324 9.43 4.31 14.41
CA ARG A 324 8.87 4.94 15.63
C ARG A 324 9.67 4.48 16.85
N PRO A 325 10.07 5.38 17.75
CA PRO A 325 10.81 4.96 18.95
C PRO A 325 10.01 4.07 19.90
N SER A 326 8.67 4.15 19.86
CA SER A 326 7.80 3.21 20.58
C SER A 326 7.65 1.84 19.91
N GLY A 327 8.21 1.66 18.71
CA GLY A 327 8.09 0.46 17.92
C GLY A 327 8.85 -0.71 18.55
N SER A 328 8.32 -1.92 18.40
CA SER A 328 8.94 -3.11 18.99
C SER A 328 10.32 -3.40 18.41
N LEU A 329 10.50 -3.22 17.10
CA LEU A 329 11.79 -3.43 16.46
C LEU A 329 12.77 -2.32 16.81
N TYR A 330 12.34 -1.05 16.81
CA TYR A 330 13.18 0.04 17.30
C TYR A 330 13.75 -0.27 18.69
N ARG A 331 12.87 -0.58 19.65
CA ARG A 331 13.25 -0.93 21.02
C ARG A 331 14.18 -2.12 21.10
N LEU A 332 13.94 -3.16 20.30
CA LEU A 332 14.83 -4.31 20.21
C LEU A 332 16.27 -3.88 19.83
N TYR A 333 16.41 -2.90 18.95
CA TYR A 333 17.72 -2.38 18.52
C TYR A 333 18.34 -1.36 19.49
N THR A 334 17.53 -0.65 20.28
CA THR A 334 18.01 0.48 21.10
C THR A 334 18.01 0.23 22.62
N ASP A 335 17.24 -0.72 23.15
CA ASP A 335 17.00 -0.87 24.61
C ASP A 335 18.11 -1.66 25.34
N ALA A 336 19.10 -2.24 24.65
CA ALA A 336 20.12 -3.11 25.25
C ALA A 336 21.31 -2.37 25.89
N SER A 337 21.03 -1.45 26.83
CA SER A 337 22.04 -0.87 27.74
C SER A 337 21.73 -1.25 29.19
N ALA A 338 22.15 -2.43 29.66
CA ALA A 338 22.14 -2.73 31.10
C ALA A 338 23.00 -3.90 31.63
N VAL A 339 23.77 -4.66 30.83
CA VAL A 339 24.63 -5.73 31.41
C VAL A 339 26.03 -5.69 30.79
N LEU A 340 26.96 -5.14 31.56
CA LEU A 340 28.40 -5.33 31.42
C LEU A 340 28.71 -6.78 31.86
N ASP A 341 29.02 -7.68 30.92
CA ASP A 341 30.06 -8.72 31.06
C ASP A 341 29.99 -9.88 30.05
N ASP A 342 29.00 -9.98 29.16
CA ASP A 342 28.99 -11.07 28.18
C ASP A 342 29.56 -10.69 26.80
N THR A 343 30.36 -11.61 26.28
CA THR A 343 31.10 -11.58 25.01
C THR A 343 30.29 -10.94 23.87
N PRO A 344 30.88 -10.01 23.10
CA PRO A 344 30.15 -9.20 22.14
C PRO A 344 29.71 -10.05 20.94
N THR A 345 28.42 -10.40 20.90
CA THR A 345 27.75 -10.57 19.60
C THR A 345 27.66 -9.18 18.98
N GLY A 346 28.37 -8.94 17.86
CA GLY A 346 28.72 -7.61 17.32
C GLY A 346 27.59 -6.72 16.78
N TYR A 347 26.47 -6.58 17.49
CA TYR A 347 25.28 -5.86 17.00
C TYR A 347 24.63 -5.02 18.12
N ARG A 348 25.11 -3.80 18.36
CA ARG A 348 24.52 -2.84 19.32
C ARG A 348 24.72 -1.39 18.83
N TYR A 349 23.65 -0.68 18.45
CA TYR A 349 23.72 0.72 17.95
C TYR A 349 23.63 1.76 19.08
N GLY A 350 23.22 1.35 20.29
CA GLY A 350 22.86 2.29 21.35
C GLY A 350 21.56 3.05 21.03
N PRO A 351 21.15 4.01 21.88
CA PRO A 351 19.94 4.79 21.65
C PRO A 351 20.09 5.71 20.43
N ASN A 352 19.18 5.60 19.45
CA ASN A 352 19.15 6.48 18.27
C ASN A 352 18.55 7.84 18.65
N ARG A 353 19.40 8.84 18.88
CA ARG A 353 19.01 10.12 19.47
C ARG A 353 19.54 11.31 18.69
N ILE A 354 18.80 12.40 18.75
CA ILE A 354 19.23 13.71 18.26
C ILE A 354 19.04 14.76 19.34
N ASP A 355 19.93 15.74 19.41
CA ASP A 355 19.78 16.89 20.31
C ASP A 355 18.78 17.88 19.71
N VAL A 356 17.62 18.07 20.35
CA VAL A 356 16.63 19.11 20.01
C VAL A 356 16.62 20.14 21.14
N GLY A 357 17.23 21.31 20.90
CA GLY A 357 17.21 22.41 21.88
C GLY A 357 17.98 22.13 23.17
N GLY A 358 19.09 21.39 23.11
CA GLY A 358 19.90 20.97 24.26
C GLY A 358 19.40 19.70 24.95
N THR A 359 18.35 19.06 24.41
CA THR A 359 17.74 17.86 24.99
C THR A 359 17.88 16.68 24.03
N PRO A 360 18.49 15.56 24.46
CA PRO A 360 18.54 14.36 23.64
C PRO A 360 17.15 13.72 23.53
N VAL A 361 16.65 13.58 22.30
CA VAL A 361 15.35 13.00 21.99
C VAL A 361 15.55 11.75 21.14
N ASP A 362 14.84 10.67 21.48
CA ASP A 362 14.85 9.44 20.67
C ASP A 362 14.23 9.72 19.29
N VAL A 363 14.81 9.15 18.23
CA VAL A 363 14.31 9.29 16.86
C VAL A 363 14.25 7.92 16.22
N GLY A 364 13.16 7.59 15.54
CA GLY A 364 13.06 6.34 14.79
C GLY A 364 14.05 6.27 13.62
N PHE A 365 14.24 5.09 13.06
CA PHE A 365 15.11 4.94 11.88
C PHE A 365 14.46 5.58 10.64
N SER A 366 15.24 6.33 9.88
CA SER A 366 14.85 6.91 8.60
C SER A 366 14.89 5.84 7.50
N ILE A 367 14.07 6.03 6.47
CA ILE A 367 13.92 5.13 5.33
C ILE A 367 14.33 5.89 4.07
N ASP A 368 15.27 5.33 3.32
CA ASP A 368 15.61 5.81 2.00
C ASP A 368 14.85 5.03 0.95
N LEU A 369 14.11 5.74 0.10
CA LEU A 369 13.40 5.13 -1.01
C LEU A 369 14.23 5.16 -2.29
N THR A 370 13.96 4.19 -3.15
CA THR A 370 14.54 4.10 -4.50
C THR A 370 13.87 5.01 -5.52
N ILE A 371 12.70 5.59 -5.17
CA ILE A 371 11.88 6.47 -5.99
C ILE A 371 12.69 7.67 -6.50
N GLU A 372 12.63 7.88 -7.82
CA GLU A 372 13.15 9.04 -8.51
C GLU A 372 12.00 10.05 -8.69
N PRO A 373 12.00 11.18 -7.93
CA PRO A 373 10.88 12.11 -7.87
C PRO A 373 10.40 12.59 -9.25
N SER A 374 11.35 12.90 -10.15
CA SER A 374 11.04 13.39 -11.50
C SER A 374 10.31 12.36 -12.36
N VAL A 375 10.72 11.09 -12.29
CA VAL A 375 10.10 9.98 -13.02
C VAL A 375 8.75 9.63 -12.40
N GLN A 376 8.65 9.65 -11.07
CA GLN A 376 7.39 9.41 -10.34
C GLN A 376 6.34 10.47 -10.68
N GLU A 377 6.70 11.75 -10.68
CA GLU A 377 5.82 12.85 -11.05
C GLU A 377 5.32 12.71 -12.49
N LEU A 378 6.23 12.49 -13.44
CA LEU A 378 5.89 12.28 -14.84
C LEU A 378 4.91 11.09 -15.02
N ALA A 379 5.20 9.96 -14.39
CA ALA A 379 4.36 8.78 -14.46
C ALA A 379 2.98 9.01 -13.83
N GLN A 380 2.92 9.64 -12.65
CA GLN A 380 1.68 9.90 -11.92
C GLN A 380 0.80 10.93 -12.64
N LYS A 381 1.39 12.01 -13.17
CA LYS A 381 0.67 13.00 -13.99
C LYS A 381 0.15 12.36 -15.29
N THR A 382 0.93 11.48 -15.92
CA THR A 382 0.50 10.78 -17.15
C THR A 382 -0.71 9.88 -16.88
N VAL A 383 -0.70 9.05 -15.83
CA VAL A 383 -1.87 8.21 -15.50
C VAL A 383 -3.08 9.06 -15.06
N ALA A 384 -2.87 10.18 -14.36
CA ALA A 384 -3.94 11.11 -14.01
C ALA A 384 -4.60 11.71 -15.26
N CYS A 385 -3.78 12.13 -16.24
CA CYS A 385 -4.27 12.60 -17.54
C CYS A 385 -5.18 11.57 -18.21
N TYR A 386 -4.70 10.33 -18.37
CA TYR A 386 -5.45 9.28 -19.06
C TYR A 386 -6.72 8.84 -18.31
N THR A 387 -6.76 9.02 -16.99
CA THR A 387 -7.93 8.70 -16.14
C THR A 387 -8.89 9.90 -15.94
N GLY A 388 -8.69 11.01 -16.64
CA GLY A 388 -9.68 12.08 -16.78
C GLY A 388 -9.24 13.49 -16.37
N ARG A 389 -7.99 13.69 -15.93
CA ARG A 389 -7.44 15.02 -15.59
C ARG A 389 -6.94 15.77 -16.83
N GLN A 390 -7.87 16.39 -17.56
CA GLN A 390 -7.57 17.10 -18.81
C GLN A 390 -6.69 18.35 -18.62
N ASP A 391 -6.76 18.97 -17.45
CA ASP A 391 -5.84 20.04 -17.05
C ASP A 391 -4.38 19.54 -16.98
N VAL A 392 -4.16 18.36 -16.40
CA VAL A 392 -2.85 17.70 -16.36
C VAL A 392 -2.41 17.27 -17.77
N CYS A 393 -3.31 16.75 -18.61
CA CYS A 393 -3.00 16.42 -20.00
C CYS A 393 -2.46 17.63 -20.79
N ARG A 394 -3.11 18.79 -20.63
CA ARG A 394 -2.69 20.04 -21.28
C ARG A 394 -1.33 20.50 -20.76
N ALA A 395 -1.11 20.42 -19.45
CA ALA A 395 0.15 20.79 -18.83
C ALA A 395 1.33 19.92 -19.31
N LEU A 396 1.09 18.63 -19.53
CA LEU A 396 2.08 17.71 -20.11
C LEU A 396 2.22 17.85 -21.63
N GLY A 397 1.38 18.66 -22.30
CA GLY A 397 1.34 18.74 -23.76
C GLY A 397 1.05 17.38 -24.42
N ILE A 398 0.19 16.55 -23.81
CA ILE A 398 -0.21 15.27 -24.39
C ILE A 398 -1.28 15.51 -25.45
N SER A 399 -0.94 15.22 -26.71
CA SER A 399 -1.84 15.19 -27.86
C SER A 399 -1.78 13.83 -28.54
N ARG A 400 -2.90 13.39 -29.11
CA ARG A 400 -3.02 12.14 -29.88
C ARG A 400 -3.62 12.41 -31.24
N ALA A 401 -3.31 11.57 -32.22
CA ALA A 401 -3.95 11.63 -33.53
C ALA A 401 -5.48 11.49 -33.42
N GLU A 402 -5.95 10.67 -32.48
CA GLU A 402 -7.39 10.51 -32.22
C GLU A 402 -8.08 11.71 -31.59
N ASP A 403 -7.36 12.72 -31.07
CA ASP A 403 -8.02 13.89 -30.49
C ASP A 403 -8.84 14.66 -31.54
N ALA A 404 -8.49 14.64 -32.83
CA ALA A 404 -9.33 15.16 -33.92
C ALA A 404 -9.97 16.57 -33.64
N GLY A 405 -9.23 17.46 -32.96
CA GLY A 405 -9.70 18.80 -32.57
C GLY A 405 -10.17 18.96 -31.12
N GLY A 406 -10.22 17.90 -30.31
CA GLY A 406 -10.53 17.97 -28.88
C GLY A 406 -10.15 16.70 -28.09
N ALA A 407 -9.83 16.82 -26.80
CA ALA A 407 -9.30 15.66 -26.06
C ALA A 407 -10.24 14.44 -26.10
N LEU A 408 -9.74 13.28 -26.57
CA LEU A 408 -10.48 12.02 -26.73
C LEU A 408 -11.26 11.64 -25.48
N GLY A 409 -10.70 11.93 -24.29
CA GLY A 409 -11.37 11.70 -23.01
C GLY A 409 -12.78 12.27 -22.96
N HIS A 410 -13.07 13.43 -23.56
CA HIS A 410 -14.41 14.02 -23.57
C HIS A 410 -15.47 13.17 -24.28
N ARG A 411 -15.06 12.37 -25.27
CA ARG A 411 -15.93 11.42 -26.01
C ARG A 411 -16.07 10.08 -25.30
N MET A 412 -15.28 9.83 -24.27
CA MET A 412 -15.34 8.61 -23.47
C MET A 412 -16.30 8.75 -22.29
N LEU A 413 -16.74 7.63 -21.72
CA LEU A 413 -17.39 7.63 -20.42
C LEU A 413 -16.47 8.24 -19.36
N GLU A 414 -17.07 8.86 -18.34
CA GLU A 414 -16.32 9.45 -17.21
C GLU A 414 -15.31 10.55 -17.61
N ARG A 415 -15.37 11.02 -18.87
CA ARG A 415 -14.42 11.97 -19.47
C ARG A 415 -12.95 11.51 -19.43
N ALA A 416 -12.74 10.19 -19.44
CA ALA A 416 -11.44 9.55 -19.24
C ALA A 416 -11.11 8.58 -20.38
N VAL A 417 -9.85 8.49 -20.79
CA VAL A 417 -9.40 7.57 -21.85
C VAL A 417 -9.49 6.12 -21.38
N VAL A 418 -9.09 5.91 -20.12
CA VAL A 418 -9.09 4.63 -19.43
C VAL A 418 -9.71 4.80 -18.04
N ARG A 419 -10.27 3.71 -17.52
CA ARG A 419 -10.92 3.67 -16.21
C ARG A 419 -9.94 3.48 -15.05
N MET A 420 -8.84 2.81 -15.35
CA MET A 420 -7.71 2.62 -14.45
C MET A 420 -6.42 2.66 -15.28
N ALA A 421 -5.37 3.23 -14.72
CA ALA A 421 -4.02 3.15 -15.25
C ALA A 421 -3.01 2.95 -14.12
N ALA A 422 -2.03 2.09 -14.38
CA ALA A 422 -0.97 1.71 -13.46
C ALA A 422 0.36 1.68 -14.21
N VAL A 423 1.41 2.27 -13.65
CA VAL A 423 2.75 2.33 -14.23
C VAL A 423 3.79 2.00 -13.17
N ALA A 424 4.71 1.09 -13.49
CA ALA A 424 5.92 0.83 -12.71
C ALA A 424 7.16 1.06 -13.58
N VAL A 425 8.17 1.76 -13.05
CA VAL A 425 9.46 1.97 -13.72
C VAL A 425 10.59 1.41 -12.85
N ILE A 426 11.48 0.65 -13.46
CA ILE A 426 12.60 -0.03 -12.80
C ILE A 426 13.90 0.31 -13.50
N ASP A 427 14.92 0.65 -12.73
CA ASP A 427 16.32 0.69 -13.20
C ASP A 427 16.88 -0.72 -13.35
N VAL A 428 17.40 -1.06 -14.53
CA VAL A 428 17.85 -2.41 -14.86
C VAL A 428 19.13 -2.78 -14.10
N ALA A 429 20.06 -1.84 -13.91
CA ALA A 429 21.36 -2.13 -13.32
C ALA A 429 21.25 -2.38 -11.82
N SER A 430 20.48 -1.54 -11.12
CA SER A 430 20.37 -1.62 -9.67
C SER A 430 19.12 -2.34 -9.20
N GLY A 431 18.13 -2.60 -10.05
CA GLY A 431 16.81 -3.12 -9.61
C GLY A 431 16.04 -2.10 -8.76
N ARG A 432 16.34 -0.80 -8.88
CA ARG A 432 15.66 0.24 -8.12
C ARG A 432 14.28 0.49 -8.73
N ILE A 433 13.24 0.54 -7.89
CA ILE A 433 11.93 0.97 -8.33
C ILE A 433 11.91 2.51 -8.34
N GLU A 434 11.92 3.10 -9.53
CA GLU A 434 12.02 4.55 -9.69
C GLU A 434 10.66 5.24 -9.69
N ALA A 435 9.60 4.54 -10.11
CA ALA A 435 8.24 5.07 -10.06
C ALA A 435 7.20 3.95 -9.88
N LEU A 436 6.16 4.26 -9.12
CA LEU A 436 4.94 3.49 -8.86
C LEU A 436 3.73 4.43 -8.96
N ALA A 437 3.20 4.58 -10.16
CA ALA A 437 2.07 5.45 -10.43
C ALA A 437 0.77 4.67 -10.60
N GLY A 438 -0.33 5.23 -10.09
CA GLY A 438 -1.64 4.60 -10.17
C GLY A 438 -2.76 5.63 -10.09
N ALA A 439 -3.77 5.48 -10.95
CA ALA A 439 -4.96 6.32 -10.92
C ALA A 439 -6.22 5.55 -11.35
N LEU A 440 -7.35 5.99 -10.81
CA LEU A 440 -8.69 5.54 -11.18
C LEU A 440 -9.48 6.75 -11.65
N SER A 441 -10.29 6.55 -12.68
CA SER A 441 -11.31 7.52 -13.05
C SER A 441 -12.34 7.67 -11.92
N PRO A 442 -13.04 8.82 -11.82
CA PRO A 442 -13.92 9.10 -10.69
C PRO A 442 -15.00 8.03 -10.44
N CYS A 443 -15.63 7.46 -11.47
CA CYS A 443 -16.66 6.45 -11.25
C CYS A 443 -16.08 5.07 -10.96
N THR A 444 -14.95 4.72 -11.56
CA THR A 444 -14.23 3.47 -11.21
C THR A 444 -13.82 3.48 -9.74
N ARG A 445 -13.37 4.63 -9.20
CA ARG A 445 -13.12 4.78 -7.76
C ARG A 445 -14.38 4.49 -6.94
N GLN A 446 -15.53 5.04 -7.32
CA GLN A 446 -16.82 4.78 -6.63
C GLN A 446 -17.26 3.31 -6.72
N GLU A 447 -16.88 2.58 -7.77
CA GLU A 447 -17.16 1.14 -7.86
C GLU A 447 -16.47 0.34 -6.74
N TYR A 448 -15.30 0.79 -6.29
CA TYR A 448 -14.52 0.15 -5.23
C TYR A 448 -14.74 0.78 -3.84
N ASP A 449 -15.19 2.03 -3.77
CA ASP A 449 -15.49 2.70 -2.50
C ASP A 449 -16.87 2.30 -1.92
N GLY A 450 -17.81 1.88 -2.77
CA GLY A 450 -19.19 1.61 -2.36
C GLY A 450 -19.92 2.89 -1.87
N PRO A 451 -21.23 2.84 -1.54
CA PRO A 451 -22.19 1.73 -1.65
C PRO A 451 -22.84 1.60 -3.04
N GLY A 452 -22.44 2.41 -4.02
CA GLY A 452 -23.01 2.41 -5.36
C GLY A 452 -22.42 3.50 -6.26
N ARG A 453 -22.87 3.57 -7.50
CA ARG A 453 -22.45 4.61 -8.45
C ARG A 453 -23.21 5.91 -8.18
N GLY A 454 -22.50 7.03 -8.15
CA GLY A 454 -23.07 8.37 -8.09
C GLY A 454 -23.88 8.73 -9.36
N ALA A 455 -24.63 9.82 -9.30
CA ALA A 455 -25.52 10.24 -10.40
C ALA A 455 -24.79 10.52 -11.73
N GLY A 456 -23.52 10.94 -11.66
CA GLY A 456 -22.69 11.22 -12.84
C GLY A 456 -22.06 9.98 -13.50
N CYS A 457 -22.35 8.78 -12.99
CA CYS A 457 -21.72 7.53 -13.43
C CYS A 457 -22.71 6.63 -14.17
N ASP A 458 -22.27 6.01 -15.27
CA ASP A 458 -23.15 5.20 -16.11
C ASP A 458 -23.57 3.92 -15.37
N LYS A 459 -24.88 3.75 -15.20
CA LYS A 459 -25.46 2.60 -14.49
C LYS A 459 -25.44 1.32 -15.33
N ARG A 460 -25.27 1.42 -16.65
CA ARG A 460 -25.28 0.29 -17.59
C ARG A 460 -24.06 -0.61 -17.50
N LEU A 461 -22.97 -0.12 -16.89
CA LEU A 461 -21.77 -0.90 -16.66
C LEU A 461 -22.11 -2.22 -15.92
N PRO A 462 -21.69 -3.39 -16.44
CA PRO A 462 -22.16 -4.69 -15.96
C PRO A 462 -21.62 -5.06 -14.58
N TYR A 463 -20.69 -4.27 -14.06
CA TYR A 463 -20.01 -4.54 -12.82
C TYR A 463 -20.82 -4.10 -11.61
N THR A 464 -20.99 -4.97 -10.63
CA THR A 464 -21.60 -4.56 -9.37
C THR A 464 -20.59 -3.75 -8.55
N PRO A 465 -20.91 -2.53 -8.10
CA PRO A 465 -20.11 -1.81 -7.12
C PRO A 465 -19.93 -2.65 -5.85
N ARG A 466 -18.70 -2.74 -5.35
CA ARG A 466 -18.34 -3.52 -4.16
C ARG A 466 -17.23 -2.80 -3.41
N TYR A 467 -17.37 -2.67 -2.09
CA TYR A 467 -16.29 -2.15 -1.27
C TYR A 467 -15.05 -3.06 -1.37
N ARG A 468 -13.98 -2.52 -1.94
CA ARG A 468 -12.69 -3.15 -2.21
C ARG A 468 -11.59 -2.14 -1.90
N PRO A 469 -11.25 -1.91 -0.63
CA PRO A 469 -10.26 -0.91 -0.24
C PRO A 469 -8.87 -1.24 -0.80
N ASP A 470 -8.56 -2.52 -1.00
CA ASP A 470 -7.37 -2.99 -1.70
C ASP A 470 -7.29 -2.48 -3.14
N ALA A 471 -8.44 -2.40 -3.83
CA ALA A 471 -8.52 -1.89 -5.20
C ALA A 471 -8.44 -0.35 -5.27
N LEU A 472 -8.48 0.35 -4.13
CA LEU A 472 -8.26 1.80 -4.04
C LEU A 472 -6.79 2.16 -3.80
N LEU A 473 -5.96 1.17 -3.44
CA LEU A 473 -4.53 1.35 -3.28
C LEU A 473 -3.85 1.52 -4.64
N ASN A 474 -2.54 1.82 -4.61
CA ASN A 474 -1.72 1.98 -5.80
C ASN A 474 -1.86 0.81 -6.79
N ALA A 475 -2.41 1.10 -7.96
CA ALA A 475 -2.69 0.11 -8.99
C ALA A 475 -1.44 -0.55 -9.59
N ALA A 476 -0.26 0.08 -9.53
CA ALA A 476 0.97 -0.55 -9.99
C ALA A 476 1.44 -1.70 -9.08
N VAL A 477 1.02 -1.67 -7.82
CA VAL A 477 1.50 -2.57 -6.76
C VAL A 477 0.45 -3.60 -6.37
N PHE A 478 -0.78 -3.17 -6.09
CA PHE A 478 -1.79 -3.99 -5.44
C PHE A 478 -2.84 -4.58 -6.39
N HIS A 479 -2.88 -4.13 -7.65
CA HIS A 479 -3.76 -4.71 -8.65
C HIS A 479 -3.04 -5.77 -9.48
N ASP A 480 -3.68 -6.92 -9.65
CA ASP A 480 -3.26 -7.96 -10.57
C ASP A 480 -4.33 -8.27 -11.62
N ALA A 481 -3.88 -8.69 -12.81
CA ALA A 481 -4.76 -9.10 -13.89
C ALA A 481 -4.14 -10.24 -14.68
N MET A 482 -4.94 -10.86 -15.56
CA MET A 482 -4.44 -11.87 -16.50
C MET A 482 -3.40 -11.22 -17.43
N PRO A 483 -2.14 -11.69 -17.45
CA PRO A 483 -1.04 -11.04 -18.17
C PRO A 483 -1.18 -11.16 -19.70
N ALA A 484 -1.96 -12.13 -20.19
CA ALA A 484 -2.12 -12.42 -21.61
C ALA A 484 -0.75 -12.57 -22.32
N SER A 485 -0.61 -12.03 -23.52
CA SER A 485 0.62 -12.15 -24.35
C SER A 485 1.90 -11.56 -23.76
N VAL A 486 1.88 -10.86 -22.62
CA VAL A 486 3.12 -10.41 -21.98
C VAL A 486 3.94 -11.57 -21.40
N ILE A 487 3.39 -12.79 -21.31
CA ILE A 487 4.15 -13.99 -20.88
C ILE A 487 5.07 -14.55 -21.97
N LYS A 488 4.92 -14.12 -23.22
CA LYS A 488 5.67 -14.65 -24.36
C LYS A 488 7.20 -14.56 -24.24
N PRO A 489 7.80 -13.55 -23.59
CA PRO A 489 9.22 -13.55 -23.28
C PRO A 489 9.65 -14.77 -22.43
N ILE A 490 8.87 -15.16 -21.41
CA ILE A 490 9.12 -16.37 -20.62
C ILE A 490 9.07 -17.62 -21.51
N MET A 491 8.07 -17.69 -22.39
CA MET A 491 7.91 -18.82 -23.31
C MET A 491 9.07 -18.88 -24.32
N ALA A 492 9.45 -17.75 -24.90
CA ALA A 492 10.51 -17.64 -25.88
C ALA A 492 11.86 -18.04 -25.28
N GLU A 493 12.14 -17.63 -24.05
CA GLU A 493 13.35 -18.06 -23.33
C GLU A 493 13.36 -19.58 -23.16
N ALA A 494 12.25 -20.16 -22.66
CA ALA A 494 12.13 -21.61 -22.50
C ALA A 494 12.30 -22.38 -23.82
N PHE A 495 11.89 -21.80 -24.95
CA PHE A 495 12.06 -22.38 -26.29
C PHE A 495 13.49 -22.30 -26.79
N LEU A 496 14.16 -21.17 -26.59
CA LEU A 496 15.53 -20.94 -27.06
C LEU A 496 16.56 -21.69 -26.20
N THR A 497 16.20 -22.03 -24.96
CA THR A 497 17.01 -22.86 -24.05
C THR A 497 16.51 -24.30 -23.96
N ASP A 498 15.60 -24.72 -24.84
CA ASP A 498 15.16 -26.12 -24.91
C ASP A 498 16.37 -26.99 -25.33
N PRO A 499 16.72 -28.07 -24.59
CA PRO A 499 17.89 -28.89 -24.91
C PRO A 499 17.76 -29.66 -26.23
N ASP A 500 16.53 -29.95 -26.68
CA ASP A 500 16.29 -30.77 -27.86
C ASP A 500 16.34 -29.93 -29.15
N VAL A 501 15.88 -28.68 -29.09
CA VAL A 501 15.70 -27.82 -30.28
C VAL A 501 16.26 -26.40 -30.14
N GLY A 502 16.56 -25.95 -28.93
CA GLY A 502 16.87 -24.56 -28.61
C GLY A 502 18.13 -24.06 -29.29
N ALA A 503 19.22 -24.84 -29.29
CA ALA A 503 20.47 -24.47 -29.97
C ALA A 503 20.27 -24.18 -31.46
N ARG A 504 19.47 -25.01 -32.14
CA ARG A 504 19.13 -24.84 -33.57
C ARG A 504 18.30 -23.59 -33.80
N TRP A 505 17.28 -23.35 -32.97
CA TRP A 505 16.42 -22.16 -33.09
C TRP A 505 17.20 -20.88 -32.79
N LEU A 506 18.04 -20.89 -31.75
CA LEU A 506 18.89 -19.76 -31.40
C LEU A 506 19.87 -19.41 -32.52
N ALA A 507 20.53 -20.40 -33.12
CA ALA A 507 21.42 -20.19 -34.26
C ALA A 507 20.68 -19.58 -35.47
N SER A 508 19.46 -20.07 -35.75
CA SER A 508 18.62 -19.54 -36.83
C SER A 508 18.22 -18.08 -36.59
N GLU A 509 17.79 -17.73 -35.37
CA GLU A 509 17.42 -16.36 -35.03
C GLU A 509 18.62 -15.41 -35.10
N ARG A 510 19.79 -15.85 -34.61
CA ARG A 510 21.03 -15.07 -34.68
C ARG A 510 21.49 -14.83 -36.11
N ALA A 511 21.39 -15.83 -36.99
CA ALA A 511 21.65 -15.64 -38.40
C ALA A 511 20.70 -14.59 -38.99
N GLY A 512 19.41 -14.66 -38.64
CA GLY A 512 18.39 -13.69 -39.07
C GLY A 512 18.59 -12.27 -38.50
N MET A 513 19.28 -12.10 -37.37
CA MET A 513 19.57 -10.78 -36.79
C MET A 513 20.60 -9.98 -37.61
N ARG A 514 21.38 -10.64 -38.47
CA ARG A 514 22.32 -9.96 -39.38
C ARG A 514 21.61 -9.18 -40.49
N ASN A 515 20.33 -9.46 -40.73
CA ASN A 515 19.51 -8.76 -41.70
C ASN A 515 18.80 -7.58 -41.03
N ALA A 516 18.96 -6.37 -41.56
CA ALA A 516 18.35 -5.15 -41.03
C ALA A 516 16.81 -5.03 -41.28
N GLY A 517 16.22 -5.98 -42.02
CA GLY A 517 14.80 -5.99 -42.34
C GLY A 517 13.89 -6.49 -41.21
N ILE A 518 12.58 -6.33 -41.39
CA ILE A 518 11.57 -6.85 -40.47
C ILE A 518 11.72 -8.38 -40.35
N PRO A 519 11.75 -8.95 -39.13
CA PRO A 519 11.82 -10.40 -38.94
C PRO A 519 10.69 -11.15 -39.65
N GLY A 520 11.05 -12.21 -40.38
CA GLY A 520 10.14 -13.02 -41.19
C GLY A 520 8.97 -13.59 -40.39
N ALA A 521 7.83 -13.81 -41.06
CA ALA A 521 6.55 -14.28 -40.49
C ALA A 521 6.73 -15.40 -39.45
N ASP A 522 7.51 -16.42 -39.82
CA ASP A 522 7.64 -17.70 -39.12
C ASP A 522 8.79 -17.76 -38.12
N SER A 523 9.68 -16.76 -38.12
CA SER A 523 10.74 -16.61 -37.11
C SER A 523 10.13 -16.35 -35.73
N LEU A 524 10.81 -16.79 -34.66
CA LEU A 524 10.39 -16.53 -33.29
C LEU A 524 10.34 -15.02 -33.01
N ARG A 525 11.32 -14.24 -33.48
CA ARG A 525 11.33 -12.77 -33.37
C ARG A 525 10.13 -12.15 -34.09
N GLY A 526 9.81 -12.66 -35.27
CA GLY A 526 8.66 -12.24 -36.03
C GLY A 526 7.32 -12.54 -35.34
N GLN A 527 7.19 -13.74 -34.77
CA GLN A 527 6.02 -14.15 -33.98
C GLN A 527 5.88 -13.34 -32.69
N LEU A 528 6.99 -12.98 -32.04
CA LEU A 528 7.02 -12.06 -30.88
C LEU A 528 6.48 -10.67 -31.26
N ALA A 529 7.03 -10.08 -32.32
CA ALA A 529 6.65 -8.75 -32.79
C ALA A 529 5.15 -8.65 -33.15
N ARG A 530 4.64 -9.63 -33.90
CA ARG A 530 3.23 -9.68 -34.33
C ARG A 530 2.29 -10.30 -33.29
N SER A 531 2.80 -10.73 -32.14
CA SER A 531 2.03 -11.38 -31.09
C SER A 531 1.26 -12.63 -31.57
N ASN A 532 1.83 -13.47 -32.44
CA ASN A 532 1.16 -14.67 -32.93
C ASN A 532 1.09 -15.77 -31.84
N SER A 533 0.02 -15.77 -31.05
CA SER A 533 -0.14 -16.69 -29.92
C SER A 533 -0.32 -18.14 -30.33
N ALA A 534 -1.05 -18.43 -31.41
CA ALA A 534 -1.27 -19.79 -31.89
C ALA A 534 0.06 -20.50 -32.18
N ARG A 535 1.00 -19.81 -32.82
CA ARG A 535 2.34 -20.36 -33.09
C ARG A 535 3.21 -20.48 -31.84
N PHE A 536 2.99 -19.64 -30.82
CA PHE A 536 3.61 -19.83 -29.50
C PHE A 536 3.07 -21.07 -28.78
N LEU A 537 1.77 -21.35 -28.91
CA LEU A 537 1.16 -22.56 -28.37
C LEU A 537 1.62 -23.81 -29.12
N ASP A 538 1.76 -23.75 -30.44
CA ASP A 538 2.37 -24.83 -31.21
C ASP A 538 3.75 -25.22 -30.67
N ARG A 539 4.59 -24.21 -30.40
CA ARG A 539 5.91 -24.43 -29.79
C ARG A 539 5.78 -24.98 -28.38
N MET A 540 4.91 -24.40 -27.55
CA MET A 540 4.65 -24.85 -26.17
C MET A 540 4.19 -26.31 -26.11
N PHE A 541 3.43 -26.79 -27.08
CA PHE A 541 2.89 -28.15 -27.11
C PHE A 541 3.66 -29.08 -28.06
N CYS A 542 4.85 -28.69 -28.51
CA CYS A 542 5.73 -29.53 -29.33
C CYS A 542 5.09 -30.00 -30.63
N ALA A 543 4.46 -29.08 -31.37
CA ALA A 543 3.92 -29.37 -32.70
C ALA A 543 4.97 -29.91 -33.68
N ASP A 544 6.23 -29.46 -33.57
CA ASP A 544 7.39 -29.99 -34.30
C ASP A 544 7.73 -31.45 -33.97
N GLN A 545 7.20 -31.96 -32.87
CA GLN A 545 7.31 -33.34 -32.43
C GLN A 545 5.97 -34.08 -32.55
N GLY A 546 4.99 -33.55 -33.29
CA GLY A 546 3.67 -34.17 -33.43
C GLY A 546 2.84 -34.20 -32.14
N PHE A 547 3.10 -33.29 -31.20
CA PHE A 547 2.41 -33.17 -29.90
C PHE A 547 2.61 -34.34 -28.92
N VAL A 548 3.61 -35.19 -29.14
CA VAL A 548 3.91 -36.32 -28.23
C VAL A 548 5.01 -35.96 -27.24
N HIS A 549 4.94 -36.54 -26.04
CA HIS A 549 5.95 -36.44 -24.98
C HIS A 549 6.43 -35.01 -24.62
N CYS A 550 5.58 -34.00 -24.81
CA CYS A 550 6.01 -32.61 -24.71
C CYS A 550 6.29 -32.16 -23.27
N GLN A 551 7.52 -31.73 -23.00
CA GLN A 551 7.95 -31.18 -21.70
C GLN A 551 7.94 -29.65 -21.64
N ARG A 552 7.75 -28.97 -22.78
CA ARG A 552 7.86 -27.51 -22.86
C ARG A 552 6.91 -26.72 -21.94
N PRO A 553 5.66 -27.15 -21.65
CA PRO A 553 4.83 -26.44 -20.66
C PRO A 553 5.51 -26.37 -19.29
N TRP A 554 6.13 -27.46 -18.86
CA TRP A 554 6.80 -27.55 -17.56
C TRP A 554 8.13 -26.79 -17.56
N ARG A 555 8.82 -26.74 -18.70
CA ARG A 555 9.98 -25.85 -18.89
C ARG A 555 9.58 -24.37 -18.80
N ILE A 556 8.44 -23.98 -19.36
CA ILE A 556 7.89 -22.62 -19.23
C ILE A 556 7.58 -22.30 -17.76
N GLN A 557 6.97 -23.24 -17.02
CA GLN A 557 6.69 -23.06 -15.59
C GLN A 557 7.98 -22.84 -14.77
N ALA A 558 9.02 -23.63 -15.04
CA ALA A 558 10.33 -23.46 -14.41
C ALA A 558 11.00 -22.14 -14.82
N MET A 559 10.89 -21.76 -16.10
CA MET A 559 11.43 -20.52 -16.62
C MET A 559 10.76 -19.29 -15.98
N ALA A 560 9.46 -19.34 -15.71
CA ALA A 560 8.77 -18.26 -14.99
C ALA A 560 9.43 -17.95 -13.64
N ALA A 561 9.93 -18.97 -12.93
CA ALA A 561 10.68 -18.77 -11.69
C ALA A 561 12.04 -18.06 -11.91
N ALA A 562 12.73 -18.34 -13.01
CA ALA A 562 13.97 -17.65 -13.39
C ALA A 562 13.75 -16.15 -13.69
N PHE A 563 12.56 -15.80 -14.19
CA PHE A 563 12.11 -14.41 -14.35
C PHE A 563 11.58 -13.75 -13.04
N GLY A 564 11.64 -14.47 -11.92
CA GLY A 564 11.19 -13.99 -10.62
C GLY A 564 9.68 -14.11 -10.36
N TRP A 565 8.93 -14.78 -11.24
CA TRP A 565 7.53 -15.16 -11.00
C TRP A 565 7.44 -16.47 -10.22
N ASN A 566 6.24 -16.94 -9.90
CA ASN A 566 6.01 -18.23 -9.23
C ASN A 566 6.65 -18.36 -7.83
N GLY A 567 7.10 -17.25 -7.22
CA GLY A 567 7.63 -17.23 -5.86
C GLY A 567 6.62 -17.76 -4.86
N GLY A 568 7.04 -18.65 -3.96
CA GLY A 568 6.16 -19.25 -2.95
C GLY A 568 5.09 -20.20 -3.49
N CYS A 569 5.20 -20.69 -4.74
CA CYS A 569 4.20 -21.59 -5.32
C CYS A 569 4.58 -23.08 -5.24
N SER A 570 5.76 -23.45 -4.74
CA SER A 570 6.21 -24.86 -4.67
C SER A 570 5.32 -25.73 -3.78
N THR A 571 4.76 -25.14 -2.72
CA THR A 571 3.74 -25.75 -1.85
C THR A 571 2.46 -24.91 -1.87
N PRO A 572 1.29 -25.48 -1.49
CA PRO A 572 0.04 -24.72 -1.46
C PRO A 572 0.11 -23.54 -0.47
N ARG A 573 0.04 -22.30 -0.97
CA ARG A 573 0.12 -21.09 -0.15
C ARG A 573 -0.76 -19.95 -0.66
N ASP A 574 -1.22 -19.09 0.24
CA ASP A 574 -2.02 -17.88 -0.08
C ASP A 574 -1.16 -16.73 -0.65
N ASP A 575 0.16 -16.84 -0.52
CA ASP A 575 1.15 -15.89 -1.01
C ASP A 575 1.89 -16.36 -2.26
N CYS A 576 1.44 -17.46 -2.89
CA CYS A 576 1.95 -17.91 -4.18
C CYS A 576 1.82 -16.80 -5.25
N GLY A 577 2.95 -16.49 -5.88
CA GLY A 577 3.08 -15.44 -6.90
C GLY A 577 3.26 -14.03 -6.34
N LYS A 578 3.46 -13.88 -5.03
CA LYS A 578 3.79 -12.60 -4.39
C LYS A 578 5.31 -12.42 -4.29
N ARG A 579 5.73 -11.20 -3.95
CA ARG A 579 7.13 -10.85 -3.67
C ARG A 579 7.22 -9.74 -2.61
N ASP A 580 8.33 -9.67 -1.89
CA ASP A 580 8.62 -8.56 -0.99
C ASP A 580 8.94 -7.28 -1.77
N LEU A 581 8.08 -6.26 -1.65
CA LEU A 581 8.25 -4.95 -2.26
C LEU A 581 9.43 -4.16 -1.67
N LEU A 582 9.68 -4.30 -0.36
CA LEU A 582 10.60 -3.42 0.36
C LEU A 582 12.04 -3.69 -0.06
N PHE A 583 12.44 -4.95 0.00
CA PHE A 583 13.83 -5.38 -0.16
C PHE A 583 14.03 -6.38 -1.31
N GLY A 584 12.99 -6.68 -2.09
CA GLY A 584 13.08 -7.49 -3.30
C GLY A 584 13.23 -9.00 -3.07
N ARG A 585 13.05 -9.49 -1.85
CA ARG A 585 13.20 -10.92 -1.51
C ARG A 585 12.06 -11.79 -2.05
N ALA A 586 12.38 -13.07 -2.21
CA ALA A 586 11.37 -14.09 -2.49
C ALA A 586 10.64 -14.47 -1.20
N VAL A 587 9.41 -14.96 -1.35
CA VAL A 587 8.46 -15.22 -0.24
C VAL A 587 8.89 -16.41 0.63
N ASP A 588 9.70 -17.30 0.06
CA ASP A 588 10.16 -18.57 0.61
C ASP A 588 11.57 -18.52 1.21
N VAL A 589 12.19 -17.34 1.26
CA VAL A 589 13.48 -17.17 1.95
C VAL A 589 13.22 -17.16 3.46
N GLU A 590 13.52 -18.27 4.13
CA GLU A 590 13.59 -18.31 5.59
C GLU A 590 14.75 -17.43 6.06
N ALA A 591 14.59 -16.77 7.21
CA ALA A 591 15.71 -16.05 7.81
C ALA A 591 16.75 -17.09 8.25
N ASP A 592 18.00 -16.96 7.80
CA ASP A 592 19.14 -17.84 8.16
C ASP A 592 19.34 -18.00 9.68
N SER A 593 18.74 -17.12 10.49
CA SER A 593 18.82 -17.11 11.95
C SER A 593 17.71 -17.89 12.68
N GLY A 594 16.71 -18.44 11.98
CA GLY A 594 15.61 -19.22 12.58
C GLY A 594 14.73 -18.50 13.63
N GLY A 595 14.96 -17.21 13.89
CA GLY A 595 14.41 -16.52 15.06
C GLY A 595 13.34 -15.45 14.79
N VAL A 596 13.32 -14.81 13.62
CA VAL A 596 12.35 -13.74 13.29
C VAL A 596 12.02 -13.74 11.80
N ALA A 597 10.73 -13.76 11.45
CA ALA A 597 10.31 -13.62 10.07
C ALA A 597 10.78 -12.27 9.48
N PRO A 598 11.31 -12.26 8.25
CA PRO A 598 11.82 -11.04 7.63
C PRO A 598 10.74 -9.95 7.49
N ILE A 599 11.10 -8.68 7.72
CA ILE A 599 10.19 -7.54 7.54
C ILE A 599 9.89 -7.37 6.06
N ALA A 600 8.69 -7.73 5.62
CA ALA A 600 8.32 -7.68 4.21
C ALA A 600 6.96 -7.00 4.00
N THR A 601 6.78 -6.41 2.82
CA THR A 601 5.46 -6.05 2.30
C THR A 601 5.20 -6.93 1.09
N LEU A 602 4.42 -8.00 1.27
CA LEU A 602 4.15 -8.96 0.20
C LEU A 602 3.09 -8.43 -0.75
N VAL A 603 3.47 -8.25 -2.01
CA VAL A 603 2.59 -7.72 -3.07
C VAL A 603 2.46 -8.71 -4.22
N PRO A 604 1.32 -8.72 -4.96
CA PRO A 604 1.21 -9.50 -6.19
C PRO A 604 2.36 -9.17 -7.15
N TYR A 605 3.00 -10.21 -7.69
CA TYR A 605 4.12 -10.04 -8.61
C TYR A 605 3.83 -10.80 -9.92
N GLY A 606 3.80 -12.13 -9.87
CA GLY A 606 3.51 -12.93 -11.06
C GLY A 606 3.38 -14.40 -10.76
N ARG A 607 2.38 -15.05 -11.35
CA ARG A 607 2.20 -16.50 -11.37
C ARG A 607 1.78 -17.00 -12.76
N LEU A 608 2.33 -18.13 -13.16
CA LEU A 608 2.07 -18.79 -14.44
C LEU A 608 2.15 -20.31 -14.26
N LEU A 609 1.18 -21.03 -14.84
CA LEU A 609 1.02 -22.48 -14.70
C LEU A 609 0.88 -22.90 -13.23
N ALA A 610 0.11 -22.13 -12.47
CA ALA A 610 -0.29 -22.43 -11.10
C ALA A 610 -1.78 -22.82 -11.04
N GLU A 611 -2.16 -23.59 -10.03
CA GLU A 611 -3.54 -24.02 -9.80
C GLU A 611 -3.95 -23.83 -8.34
N PRO A 612 -5.23 -23.50 -8.07
CA PRO A 612 -5.74 -23.49 -6.71
C PRO A 612 -5.96 -24.91 -6.21
N LEU A 613 -5.74 -25.13 -4.91
CA LEU A 613 -5.94 -26.43 -4.29
C LEU A 613 -7.40 -26.89 -4.45
N GLY A 614 -7.59 -28.06 -5.06
CA GLY A 614 -8.92 -28.64 -5.31
C GLY A 614 -9.81 -27.83 -6.26
N GLY A 615 -9.24 -26.94 -7.08
CA GLY A 615 -9.99 -26.18 -8.09
C GLY A 615 -10.87 -25.05 -7.53
N LYS A 616 -10.73 -24.71 -6.24
CA LYS A 616 -11.53 -23.67 -5.57
C LYS A 616 -10.83 -22.32 -5.68
N ILE A 617 -11.49 -21.31 -6.24
CA ILE A 617 -10.88 -19.98 -6.53
C ILE A 617 -10.23 -19.31 -5.30
N ASP A 618 -10.80 -19.50 -4.11
CA ASP A 618 -10.29 -18.91 -2.86
C ASP A 618 -9.32 -19.82 -2.09
N ALA A 619 -8.91 -20.95 -2.68
CA ALA A 619 -7.97 -21.85 -2.04
C ALA A 619 -6.51 -21.43 -2.27
N PRO A 620 -5.58 -21.85 -1.38
CA PRO A 620 -4.14 -21.68 -1.60
C PRO A 620 -3.71 -22.18 -2.97
N PHE A 621 -2.76 -21.48 -3.60
CA PHE A 621 -2.25 -21.85 -4.92
C PHE A 621 -0.95 -22.63 -4.81
N ARG A 622 -0.71 -23.51 -5.78
CA ARG A 622 0.56 -24.21 -5.99
C ARG A 622 0.92 -24.24 -7.48
N LEU A 623 2.17 -24.57 -7.79
CA LEU A 623 2.57 -24.95 -9.14
C LEU A 623 1.77 -26.17 -9.59
N ARG A 624 1.31 -26.13 -10.84
CA ARG A 624 0.64 -27.28 -11.46
C ARG A 624 1.66 -28.42 -11.60
N PRO A 625 1.38 -29.63 -11.10
CA PRO A 625 2.30 -30.74 -11.22
C PRO A 625 2.49 -31.13 -12.70
N PRO A 626 3.71 -31.54 -13.11
CA PRO A 626 3.92 -32.12 -14.43
C PRO A 626 2.99 -33.29 -14.65
N THR A 627 2.21 -33.24 -15.73
CA THR A 627 1.24 -34.28 -16.10
C THR A 627 1.38 -34.65 -17.57
N ALA A 628 1.14 -35.92 -17.88
CA ALA A 628 1.09 -36.37 -19.26
C ALA A 628 -0.14 -35.77 -19.95
N LEU A 629 0.08 -35.09 -21.08
CA LEU A 629 -0.99 -34.51 -21.88
C LEU A 629 -1.46 -35.52 -22.91
N ASP A 630 -2.78 -35.65 -23.04
CA ASP A 630 -3.43 -36.48 -24.06
C ASP A 630 -3.17 -35.85 -25.44
N SER A 631 -2.30 -36.47 -26.23
CA SER A 631 -1.86 -35.95 -27.53
C SER A 631 -3.04 -35.82 -28.52
N GLY A 632 -4.03 -36.71 -28.45
CA GLY A 632 -5.24 -36.62 -29.28
C GLY A 632 -6.06 -35.37 -28.94
N LYS A 633 -6.23 -35.06 -27.65
CA LYS A 633 -6.92 -33.84 -27.21
C LYS A 633 -6.13 -32.57 -27.53
N VAL A 634 -4.80 -32.61 -27.40
CA VAL A 634 -3.93 -31.49 -27.78
C VAL A 634 -4.01 -31.25 -29.29
N HIS A 635 -3.92 -32.30 -30.11
CA HIS A 635 -4.05 -32.20 -31.56
C HIS A 635 -5.41 -31.64 -31.99
N ALA A 636 -6.49 -32.12 -31.40
CA ALA A 636 -7.84 -31.62 -31.68
C ALA A 636 -8.00 -30.15 -31.26
N CYS A 637 -7.43 -29.75 -30.13
CA CYS A 637 -7.42 -28.36 -29.67
C CYS A 637 -6.58 -27.46 -30.60
N ALA A 638 -5.40 -27.93 -31.04
CA ALA A 638 -4.53 -27.19 -31.95
C ALA A 638 -5.16 -26.95 -33.34
N ALA A 639 -6.03 -27.84 -33.80
CA ALA A 639 -6.77 -27.71 -35.06
C ALA A 639 -8.02 -26.83 -34.97
N GLY A 640 -8.29 -26.22 -33.81
CA GLY A 640 -9.42 -25.30 -33.65
C GLY A 640 -10.80 -25.97 -33.79
N ALA A 641 -11.82 -25.15 -33.99
CA ALA A 641 -13.20 -25.60 -34.11
C ALA A 641 -13.56 -26.05 -35.53
N ASP A 642 -12.87 -25.52 -36.54
CA ASP A 642 -13.02 -25.92 -37.94
C ASP A 642 -12.29 -27.25 -38.28
N GLY A 643 -11.41 -27.71 -37.38
CA GLY A 643 -10.64 -28.95 -37.54
C GLY A 643 -9.54 -28.87 -38.59
N GLN A 644 -9.26 -27.67 -39.11
CA GLN A 644 -8.23 -27.39 -40.10
C GLN A 644 -7.01 -26.73 -39.45
N ARG A 645 -5.84 -26.93 -40.04
CA ARG A 645 -4.61 -26.28 -39.58
C ARG A 645 -3.66 -26.05 -40.76
N PRO A 646 -3.10 -24.84 -40.93
CA PRO A 646 -3.29 -23.64 -40.12
C PRO A 646 -4.61 -22.90 -40.42
N SER A 647 -5.31 -22.44 -39.38
CA SER A 647 -6.52 -21.60 -39.50
C SER A 647 -6.42 -20.36 -38.59
N LYS A 648 -7.50 -19.56 -38.55
CA LYS A 648 -7.65 -18.44 -37.61
C LYS A 648 -8.14 -18.87 -36.23
N ASP A 649 -8.72 -20.06 -36.10
CA ASP A 649 -9.29 -20.58 -34.86
C ASP A 649 -8.43 -21.67 -34.19
N ASP A 650 -7.19 -21.88 -34.67
CA ASP A 650 -6.16 -22.66 -33.99
C ASP A 650 -6.16 -22.36 -32.48
N TRP A 651 -6.23 -23.42 -31.66
CA TRP A 651 -6.26 -23.35 -30.19
C TRP A 651 -7.52 -22.69 -29.57
N GLU A 652 -8.56 -22.44 -30.35
CA GLU A 652 -9.86 -22.01 -29.83
C GLU A 652 -10.76 -23.19 -29.45
N LYS A 653 -11.73 -22.94 -28.54
CA LYS A 653 -12.80 -23.88 -28.16
C LYS A 653 -12.33 -25.28 -27.74
N CYS A 654 -11.14 -25.37 -27.15
CA CYS A 654 -10.54 -26.61 -26.68
C CYS A 654 -11.44 -27.36 -25.69
N LYS A 655 -11.30 -28.70 -25.66
CA LYS A 655 -12.05 -29.61 -24.79
C LYS A 655 -11.10 -30.49 -23.98
N GLY A 656 -11.55 -30.92 -22.80
CA GLY A 656 -10.78 -31.75 -21.86
C GLY A 656 -10.08 -30.91 -20.79
N GLY A 657 -10.45 -31.12 -19.52
CA GLY A 657 -10.11 -30.22 -18.40
C GLY A 657 -8.64 -29.78 -18.34
N ASN A 658 -7.71 -30.72 -18.16
CA ASN A 658 -6.29 -30.39 -18.01
C ASN A 658 -5.67 -29.71 -19.23
N VAL A 659 -6.08 -30.10 -20.46
CA VAL A 659 -5.57 -29.47 -21.69
C VAL A 659 -6.07 -28.03 -21.81
N VAL A 660 -7.36 -27.80 -21.55
CA VAL A 660 -7.97 -26.47 -21.58
C VAL A 660 -7.30 -25.53 -20.59
N ASP A 661 -7.06 -26.00 -19.37
CA ASP A 661 -6.40 -25.22 -18.31
C ASP A 661 -4.99 -24.78 -18.72
N ILE A 662 -4.17 -25.70 -19.25
CA ILE A 662 -2.78 -25.41 -19.62
C ILE A 662 -2.73 -24.53 -20.87
N VAL A 663 -3.63 -24.74 -21.83
CA VAL A 663 -3.77 -23.85 -22.99
C VAL A 663 -4.16 -22.44 -22.53
N ALA A 664 -5.11 -22.30 -21.61
CA ALA A 664 -5.51 -21.01 -21.06
C ALA A 664 -4.32 -20.29 -20.38
N GLU A 665 -3.50 -21.01 -19.60
CA GLU A 665 -2.25 -20.46 -19.04
C GLU A 665 -1.25 -20.06 -20.15
N GLY A 666 -1.14 -20.84 -21.23
CA GLY A 666 -0.31 -20.52 -22.41
C GLY A 666 -0.79 -19.28 -23.18
N TRP A 667 -2.08 -18.92 -23.05
CA TRP A 667 -2.61 -17.64 -23.50
C TRP A 667 -2.35 -16.49 -22.52
N GLY A 668 -1.77 -16.77 -21.35
CA GLY A 668 -1.65 -15.84 -20.22
C GLY A 668 -2.99 -15.55 -19.54
N GLN A 669 -3.91 -16.52 -19.59
CA GLN A 669 -5.25 -16.47 -19.02
C GLN A 669 -5.41 -17.57 -17.95
N GLY A 670 -6.66 -17.91 -17.61
CA GLY A 670 -6.95 -18.89 -16.56
C GLY A 670 -6.60 -18.35 -15.18
N HIS A 671 -5.65 -18.99 -14.50
CA HIS A 671 -5.17 -18.62 -13.18
C HIS A 671 -3.91 -17.73 -13.20
N ALA A 672 -3.27 -17.56 -14.35
CA ALA A 672 -2.16 -16.64 -14.55
C ALA A 672 -2.52 -15.22 -14.07
N ARG A 673 -1.69 -14.62 -13.23
CA ARG A 673 -1.87 -13.25 -12.73
C ARG A 673 -0.54 -12.54 -12.59
N ALA A 674 -0.51 -11.25 -12.86
CA ALA A 674 0.64 -10.39 -12.59
C ALA A 674 0.18 -8.95 -12.28
N SER A 675 1.03 -8.20 -11.57
CA SER A 675 0.90 -6.75 -11.39
C SER A 675 1.78 -6.00 -12.40
N ALA A 676 1.59 -4.67 -12.53
CA ALA A 676 2.46 -3.82 -13.36
C ALA A 676 3.93 -3.89 -12.90
N LEU A 677 4.16 -3.87 -11.59
CA LEU A 677 5.48 -4.07 -11.01
C LEU A 677 6.07 -5.44 -11.38
N GLY A 678 5.29 -6.51 -11.33
CA GLY A 678 5.79 -7.86 -11.60
C GLY A 678 6.10 -8.14 -13.07
N VAL A 679 5.34 -7.57 -14.02
CA VAL A 679 5.73 -7.63 -15.45
C VAL A 679 6.94 -6.76 -15.74
N ALA A 680 7.08 -5.60 -15.10
CA ALA A 680 8.27 -4.76 -15.22
C ALA A 680 9.50 -5.52 -14.70
N GLY A 681 9.41 -6.16 -13.53
CA GLY A 681 10.51 -6.93 -12.97
C GLY A 681 10.90 -8.17 -13.80
N MET A 682 9.93 -8.81 -14.46
CA MET A 682 10.19 -9.86 -15.45
C MET A 682 11.04 -9.33 -16.60
N VAL A 683 10.67 -8.20 -17.21
CA VAL A 683 11.44 -7.62 -18.32
C VAL A 683 12.77 -7.02 -17.85
N ALA A 684 12.89 -6.54 -16.61
CA ALA A 684 14.16 -6.10 -16.03
C ALA A 684 15.17 -7.25 -15.96
N SER A 685 14.72 -8.45 -15.57
CA SER A 685 15.56 -9.65 -15.57
C SER A 685 16.06 -9.99 -16.98
N LEU A 686 15.19 -9.89 -17.98
CA LEU A 686 15.53 -10.11 -19.40
C LEU A 686 16.53 -9.07 -19.92
N ALA A 687 16.30 -7.80 -19.61
CA ALA A 687 17.16 -6.69 -20.00
C ALA A 687 18.56 -6.81 -19.39
N ALA A 688 18.64 -7.16 -18.11
CA ALA A 688 19.90 -7.42 -17.42
C ALA A 688 20.69 -8.58 -18.06
N ALA A 689 20.01 -9.68 -18.41
CA ALA A 689 20.62 -10.81 -19.10
C ALA A 689 21.16 -10.43 -20.49
N ALA A 690 20.39 -9.66 -21.28
CA ALA A 690 20.82 -9.17 -22.59
C ALA A 690 21.97 -8.16 -22.50
N ASN A 691 22.04 -7.39 -21.41
CA ASN A 691 23.17 -6.50 -21.12
C ASN A 691 24.44 -7.26 -20.71
N GLY A 692 24.36 -8.59 -20.51
CA GLY A 692 25.48 -9.42 -20.09
C GLY A 692 25.84 -9.29 -18.60
N GLN A 693 24.89 -8.86 -17.76
CA GLN A 693 25.10 -8.83 -16.32
C GLN A 693 25.22 -10.26 -15.77
N ALA A 694 26.15 -10.49 -14.83
CA ALA A 694 26.31 -11.78 -14.17
C ALA A 694 25.28 -11.98 -13.04
N GLU A 695 24.91 -10.88 -12.38
CA GLU A 695 24.01 -10.86 -11.24
C GLU A 695 22.92 -9.81 -11.45
N LEU A 696 21.74 -10.09 -10.90
CA LEU A 696 20.59 -9.20 -10.92
C LEU A 696 20.17 -8.92 -9.48
N ARG A 697 20.10 -7.63 -9.13
CA ARG A 697 19.42 -7.21 -7.92
C ARG A 697 17.90 -7.17 -8.18
N PRO A 698 17.08 -7.87 -7.39
CA PRO A 698 15.64 -7.81 -7.58
C PRO A 698 15.03 -6.42 -7.37
N PRO A 699 13.86 -6.15 -7.97
CA PRO A 699 13.12 -4.91 -7.75
C PRO A 699 12.86 -4.64 -6.26
N HIS A 700 13.24 -3.46 -5.77
CA HIS A 700 13.08 -3.07 -4.37
C HIS A 700 12.75 -1.58 -4.21
N LEU A 701 11.93 -1.26 -3.21
CA LEU A 701 11.47 0.10 -2.92
C LEU A 701 12.37 0.85 -1.92
N VAL A 702 13.04 0.13 -1.02
CA VAL A 702 13.88 0.72 0.03
C VAL A 702 15.33 0.55 -0.37
N SER A 703 16.07 1.64 -0.54
CA SER A 703 17.52 1.60 -0.80
C SER A 703 18.34 1.48 0.47
N GLY A 704 17.80 1.92 1.61
CA GLY A 704 18.53 2.04 2.86
C GLY A 704 17.62 2.30 4.05
N LEU A 705 18.11 1.93 5.23
CA LEU A 705 17.58 2.38 6.51
C LEU A 705 18.72 3.12 7.22
N ARG A 706 18.44 4.27 7.83
CA ARG A 706 19.47 5.14 8.45
C ARG A 706 19.11 5.48 9.90
N GLY A 707 20.10 5.47 10.77
CA GLY A 707 20.03 6.11 12.08
C GLY A 707 20.37 7.59 11.98
N VAL A 708 20.41 8.29 13.12
CA VAL A 708 20.98 9.63 13.22
C VAL A 708 22.50 9.50 13.06
N GLY A 709 23.09 10.16 12.06
CA GLY A 709 24.53 10.11 11.82
C GLY A 709 25.27 10.85 12.93
N THR A 710 26.04 10.15 13.75
CA THR A 710 26.92 10.71 14.80
C THR A 710 28.38 10.36 14.50
N GLU A 711 29.36 11.10 15.06
CA GLU A 711 30.77 10.72 14.91
C GLU A 711 31.00 9.28 15.41
N GLY A 712 31.57 8.42 14.55
CA GLY A 712 31.79 7.00 14.85
C GLY A 712 30.59 6.06 14.61
N SER A 713 29.47 6.55 14.05
CA SER A 713 28.32 5.70 13.72
C SER A 713 28.65 4.74 12.57
N SER A 714 28.58 3.42 12.81
CA SER A 714 28.59 2.43 11.73
C SER A 714 27.32 2.53 10.89
N SER A 715 27.36 2.10 9.62
CA SER A 715 26.15 2.07 8.80
C SER A 715 25.16 1.06 9.39
N LEU A 716 23.89 1.48 9.54
CA LEU A 716 22.78 0.59 9.95
C LEU A 716 22.62 -0.61 9.00
N GLU A 717 23.20 -0.49 7.80
CA GLU A 717 23.39 -1.54 6.80
C GLU A 717 23.90 -2.84 7.43
N SER A 718 24.79 -2.76 8.42
CA SER A 718 25.29 -3.92 9.16
C SER A 718 24.22 -4.62 10.01
N ALA A 719 23.22 -3.92 10.55
CA ALA A 719 22.19 -4.50 11.43
C ALA A 719 20.93 -4.94 10.67
N VAL A 720 20.58 -4.20 9.61
CA VAL A 720 19.48 -4.51 8.70
C VAL A 720 19.86 -5.58 7.68
N SER A 721 21.16 -5.80 7.41
CA SER A 721 21.63 -6.94 6.61
C SER A 721 21.23 -8.30 7.21
N ARG A 722 20.98 -8.42 8.52
CA ARG A 722 20.34 -9.61 9.12
C ARG A 722 18.87 -9.79 8.71
N PHE A 723 18.20 -8.70 8.33
CA PHE A 723 16.91 -8.69 7.66
C PHE A 723 17.07 -8.51 6.14
N GLY A 724 18.29 -8.73 5.60
CA GLY A 724 18.68 -8.88 4.21
C GLY A 724 17.98 -7.99 3.19
N PHE A 725 18.69 -7.01 2.66
CA PHE A 725 18.52 -6.71 1.24
C PHE A 725 18.59 -8.02 0.46
N ALA A 726 17.75 -8.21 -0.56
CA ALA A 726 17.99 -9.34 -1.45
C ALA A 726 19.37 -9.13 -2.09
N ASP A 727 20.32 -10.00 -1.76
CA ASP A 727 21.61 -10.02 -2.43
C ASP A 727 21.41 -10.12 -3.93
N PRO A 728 22.28 -9.49 -4.74
CA PRO A 728 22.34 -9.77 -6.17
C PRO A 728 22.33 -11.29 -6.39
N LYS A 729 21.42 -11.75 -7.24
CA LYS A 729 21.28 -13.18 -7.55
C LYS A 729 21.90 -13.46 -8.91
N PRO A 730 22.57 -14.60 -9.10
CA PRO A 730 23.03 -15.01 -10.42
C PRO A 730 21.88 -14.99 -11.43
N ILE A 731 22.10 -14.37 -12.58
CA ILE A 731 21.13 -14.37 -13.66
C ILE A 731 21.02 -15.79 -14.23
N ARG A 732 19.80 -16.33 -14.22
CA ARG A 732 19.50 -17.69 -14.72
C ARG A 732 18.98 -17.71 -16.16
N LEU A 733 18.91 -16.55 -16.81
CA LEU A 733 18.48 -16.41 -18.19
C LEU A 733 19.70 -16.46 -19.12
N SER A 734 19.53 -17.04 -20.30
CA SER A 734 20.56 -17.05 -21.34
C SER A 734 20.69 -15.65 -21.94
N ARG A 735 21.91 -15.09 -21.92
CA ARG A 735 22.22 -13.82 -22.60
C ARG A 735 21.81 -13.85 -24.06
N ASP A 736 22.18 -14.92 -24.76
CA ASP A 736 21.98 -15.06 -26.20
C ASP A 736 20.48 -15.11 -26.55
N ALA A 737 19.69 -15.81 -25.74
CA ALA A 737 18.25 -15.87 -25.90
C ALA A 737 17.60 -14.52 -25.57
N ALA A 738 18.05 -13.86 -24.49
CA ALA A 738 17.58 -12.54 -24.10
C ALA A 738 17.80 -11.47 -25.18
N GLU A 739 18.97 -11.47 -25.83
CA GLU A 739 19.29 -10.62 -26.98
C GLU A 739 18.31 -10.84 -28.15
N VAL A 740 18.02 -12.12 -28.49
CA VAL A 740 17.06 -12.49 -29.54
C VAL A 740 15.65 -12.01 -29.18
N ILE A 741 15.22 -12.22 -27.93
CA ILE A 741 13.87 -11.84 -27.48
C ILE A 741 13.70 -10.32 -27.56
N LEU A 742 14.61 -9.55 -26.97
CA LEU A 742 14.55 -8.07 -27.01
C LEU A 742 14.66 -7.54 -28.44
N SER A 743 15.47 -8.18 -29.31
CA SER A 743 15.47 -7.87 -30.74
C SER A 743 14.08 -8.04 -31.37
N GLY A 744 13.37 -9.15 -31.10
CA GLY A 744 12.01 -9.34 -31.58
C GLY A 744 11.03 -8.29 -31.04
N LEU A 745 11.12 -7.98 -29.74
CA LEU A 745 10.27 -6.98 -29.09
C LEU A 745 10.48 -5.55 -29.62
N SER A 746 11.68 -5.22 -30.13
CA SER A 746 11.98 -3.93 -30.77
C SER A 746 11.23 -3.66 -32.08
N TYR A 747 10.51 -4.65 -32.62
CA TYR A 747 9.66 -4.48 -33.81
C TYR A 747 8.16 -4.35 -33.48
N GLY A 748 7.75 -4.51 -32.21
CA GLY A 748 6.35 -4.51 -31.81
C GLY A 748 5.62 -3.21 -32.15
N HIS A 749 6.29 -2.06 -31.99
CA HIS A 749 5.75 -0.73 -32.37
C HIS A 749 5.94 -0.39 -33.85
N ARG A 750 6.76 -1.15 -34.58
CA ARG A 750 7.02 -0.92 -36.01
C ARG A 750 6.02 -1.65 -36.90
N ALA A 751 5.80 -2.93 -36.59
CA ALA A 751 5.02 -3.85 -37.43
C ALA A 751 4.09 -4.77 -36.62
N GLY A 752 3.93 -4.50 -35.32
CA GLY A 752 3.21 -5.35 -34.39
C GLY A 752 1.99 -4.69 -33.75
N THR A 753 1.57 -5.27 -32.63
CA THR A 753 0.34 -4.90 -31.91
C THR A 753 0.41 -3.56 -31.16
N SER A 754 1.59 -2.95 -31.02
CA SER A 754 1.74 -1.59 -30.45
C SER A 754 1.95 -0.51 -31.52
N ARG A 755 1.87 -0.84 -32.82
CA ARG A 755 2.09 0.12 -33.91
C ARG A 755 1.16 1.32 -33.84
N LEU A 756 -0.15 1.08 -33.74
CA LEU A 756 -1.14 2.15 -33.70
C LEU A 756 -0.97 3.05 -32.48
N ALA A 757 -0.57 2.50 -31.33
CA ALA A 757 -0.27 3.28 -30.13
C ALA A 757 0.96 4.17 -30.33
N CYS A 758 2.02 3.67 -30.98
CA CYS A 758 3.18 4.48 -31.34
C CYS A 758 2.81 5.63 -32.26
N GLU A 759 1.97 5.36 -33.26
CA GLU A 759 1.49 6.36 -34.21
C GLU A 759 0.65 7.45 -33.55
N GLN A 760 -0.01 7.17 -32.41
CA GLN A 760 -0.66 8.20 -31.60
C GLN A 760 0.32 9.17 -30.95
N VAL A 761 1.54 8.72 -30.62
CA VAL A 761 2.49 9.49 -29.80
C VAL A 761 3.53 10.23 -30.64
N PHE A 762 4.09 9.61 -31.69
CA PHE A 762 5.18 10.19 -32.48
C PHE A 762 4.76 10.53 -33.91
N ASN A 763 4.33 9.51 -34.67
CA ASN A 763 3.82 9.45 -36.06
C ASN A 763 4.38 8.17 -36.73
N ALA A 764 3.82 7.77 -37.88
CA ALA A 764 4.19 6.52 -38.54
C ALA A 764 5.65 6.44 -39.02
N GLN A 765 6.25 7.57 -39.42
CA GLN A 765 7.64 7.56 -39.87
C GLN A 765 8.59 7.43 -38.67
N ALA A 766 8.40 8.27 -37.64
CA ALA A 766 9.18 8.21 -36.41
C ALA A 766 9.12 6.80 -35.77
N CYS A 767 7.95 6.17 -35.75
CA CYS A 767 7.78 4.83 -35.20
C CYS A 767 8.63 3.75 -35.89
N LYS A 768 8.89 3.87 -37.19
CA LYS A 768 9.76 2.91 -37.91
C LYS A 768 11.22 3.01 -37.47
N ASP A 769 11.65 4.23 -37.14
CA ASP A 769 13.04 4.57 -36.86
C ASP A 769 13.39 4.41 -35.36
N ILE A 770 12.38 4.33 -34.48
CA ILE A 770 12.58 4.10 -33.03
C ILE A 770 13.22 2.73 -32.78
N ASP A 771 14.41 2.72 -32.19
CA ASP A 771 15.18 1.55 -31.75
C ASP A 771 15.49 1.53 -30.25
N TRP A 772 15.13 2.59 -29.53
CA TRP A 772 15.42 2.78 -28.11
C TRP A 772 14.43 2.09 -27.17
N ILE A 773 13.36 1.48 -27.70
CA ILE A 773 12.34 0.74 -26.93
C ILE A 773 12.05 -0.62 -27.54
N ALA A 774 11.94 -1.64 -26.69
CA ALA A 774 11.57 -3.00 -27.05
C ALA A 774 10.47 -3.49 -26.13
N GLY A 775 9.26 -3.70 -26.66
CA GLY A 775 8.08 -3.94 -25.83
C GLY A 775 7.08 -4.96 -26.35
N LYS A 776 6.22 -5.41 -25.44
CA LYS A 776 5.18 -6.42 -25.67
C LYS A 776 3.84 -5.96 -25.13
N THR A 777 2.80 -6.02 -25.97
CA THR A 777 1.40 -5.86 -25.53
C THR A 777 0.82 -7.16 -24.99
N GLY A 778 -0.21 -7.05 -24.16
CA GLY A 778 -1.10 -8.13 -23.78
C GLY A 778 -2.56 -7.69 -23.75
N THR A 779 -3.45 -8.50 -24.30
CA THR A 779 -4.90 -8.28 -24.29
C THR A 779 -5.56 -9.57 -23.78
N PRO A 780 -5.94 -9.66 -22.49
CA PRO A 780 -6.70 -10.81 -22.02
C PRO A 780 -8.08 -10.84 -22.67
N THR A 781 -8.61 -12.05 -22.90
CA THR A 781 -9.95 -12.20 -23.47
C THR A 781 -10.98 -11.52 -22.57
N PHE A 782 -11.80 -10.67 -23.19
CA PHE A 782 -12.95 -10.06 -22.56
C PHE A 782 -14.21 -10.45 -23.36
N PRO A 783 -15.16 -11.20 -22.78
CA PRO A 783 -16.32 -11.73 -23.51
C PRO A 783 -17.23 -10.69 -24.18
N ASN A 784 -17.06 -9.41 -23.82
CA ASN A 784 -17.91 -8.32 -24.25
C ASN A 784 -17.19 -7.32 -25.15
N ASP A 785 -16.03 -7.68 -25.72
CA ASP A 785 -15.29 -6.77 -26.61
C ASP A 785 -16.13 -6.28 -27.80
N ASP A 786 -16.99 -7.12 -28.35
CA ASP A 786 -17.84 -6.79 -29.51
C ASP A 786 -19.23 -6.24 -29.13
N ARG A 787 -19.52 -6.07 -27.83
CA ARG A 787 -20.83 -5.64 -27.34
C ARG A 787 -20.84 -4.18 -26.89
N SER A 788 -21.88 -3.45 -27.26
CA SER A 788 -22.19 -2.14 -26.70
C SER A 788 -22.73 -2.24 -25.26
N LEU A 789 -22.63 -1.16 -24.49
CA LEU A 789 -23.21 -1.10 -23.14
C LEU A 789 -24.73 -1.32 -23.12
N ASP A 790 -25.46 -0.90 -24.16
CA ASP A 790 -26.91 -1.14 -24.23
C ASP A 790 -27.26 -2.61 -24.49
N GLU A 791 -26.44 -3.30 -25.29
CA GLU A 791 -26.56 -4.76 -25.45
C GLU A 791 -26.23 -5.48 -24.14
N LEU A 792 -25.16 -5.07 -23.45
CA LEU A 792 -24.79 -5.65 -22.16
C LEU A 792 -25.83 -5.40 -21.08
N TRP A 793 -26.39 -4.20 -21.02
CA TRP A 793 -27.43 -3.87 -20.05
C TRP A 793 -28.68 -4.72 -20.26
N ARG A 794 -29.12 -4.88 -21.52
CA ARG A 794 -30.24 -5.77 -21.87
C ARG A 794 -29.93 -7.23 -21.53
N LEU A 795 -28.72 -7.71 -21.84
CA LEU A 795 -28.30 -9.08 -21.57
C LEU A 795 -28.22 -9.39 -20.07
N CYS A 796 -27.69 -8.44 -19.29
CA CYS A 796 -27.44 -8.60 -17.87
C CYS A 796 -28.61 -8.16 -16.97
N GLY A 797 -29.75 -7.75 -17.54
CA GLY A 797 -31.00 -7.46 -16.84
C GLY A 797 -31.62 -8.69 -16.14
N ARG A 798 -32.49 -8.46 -15.14
CA ARG A 798 -33.15 -9.53 -14.37
C ARG A 798 -34.26 -10.19 -15.21
N GLY A 799 -34.34 -11.53 -15.21
CA GLY A 799 -35.56 -12.26 -15.59
C GLY A 799 -35.45 -13.35 -16.67
N ALA A 800 -34.30 -13.52 -17.35
CA ALA A 800 -34.14 -14.56 -18.38
C ALA A 800 -33.20 -15.69 -17.94
N ALA A 801 -33.52 -16.93 -18.33
CA ALA A 801 -32.57 -18.04 -18.27
C ALA A 801 -31.40 -17.74 -19.22
N ARG A 802 -30.18 -17.62 -18.67
CA ARG A 802 -28.97 -17.31 -19.42
C ARG A 802 -28.21 -18.58 -19.75
N THR A 803 -27.75 -18.70 -20.99
CA THR A 803 -26.74 -19.68 -21.39
C THR A 803 -25.43 -19.44 -20.63
N ARG A 804 -24.54 -20.44 -20.59
CA ARG A 804 -23.22 -20.30 -19.94
C ARG A 804 -22.39 -19.14 -20.53
N ALA A 805 -22.49 -18.90 -21.83
CA ALA A 805 -21.80 -17.79 -22.50
C ALA A 805 -22.34 -16.43 -22.04
N GLU A 806 -23.65 -16.31 -21.87
CA GLU A 806 -24.30 -15.08 -21.38
C GLU A 806 -24.04 -14.84 -19.88
N GLN A 807 -23.91 -15.92 -19.09
CA GLN A 807 -23.46 -15.82 -17.70
C GLN A 807 -22.01 -15.31 -17.63
N ALA A 808 -21.12 -15.80 -18.49
CA ALA A 808 -19.73 -15.34 -18.57
C ALA A 808 -19.64 -13.86 -19.02
N ALA A 809 -20.49 -13.45 -19.96
CA ALA A 809 -20.61 -12.05 -20.40
C ALA A 809 -21.02 -11.10 -19.25
N CYS A 810 -21.86 -11.55 -18.33
CA CYS A 810 -22.23 -10.79 -17.13
C CYS A 810 -21.28 -11.02 -15.93
N GLY A 811 -20.13 -11.65 -16.16
CA GLY A 811 -19.14 -11.97 -15.14
C GLY A 811 -18.32 -10.76 -14.67
N PRO A 812 -17.42 -10.96 -13.69
CA PRO A 812 -16.62 -9.89 -13.11
C PRO A 812 -15.43 -9.44 -13.97
N LEU A 813 -15.17 -10.11 -15.10
CA LEU A 813 -14.01 -9.83 -15.96
C LEU A 813 -14.00 -8.37 -16.42
N ARG A 814 -12.82 -7.76 -16.36
CA ARG A 814 -12.58 -6.37 -16.75
C ARG A 814 -11.77 -6.32 -18.06
N PRO A 815 -11.95 -5.29 -18.89
CA PRO A 815 -11.31 -5.20 -20.20
C PRO A 815 -9.90 -4.63 -20.10
N TYR A 816 -8.97 -5.41 -19.56
CA TYR A 816 -7.61 -4.93 -19.38
C TYR A 816 -6.80 -4.86 -20.68
N LYS A 817 -5.81 -3.97 -20.71
CA LYS A 817 -4.74 -3.89 -21.71
C LYS A 817 -3.40 -3.72 -21.02
N TRP A 818 -2.40 -4.43 -21.50
CA TRP A 818 -1.04 -4.41 -21.01
C TRP A 818 -0.07 -3.87 -22.05
N TYR A 819 0.99 -3.24 -21.56
CA TYR A 819 2.23 -3.05 -22.28
C TYR A 819 3.41 -3.09 -21.31
N VAL A 820 4.49 -3.76 -21.70
CA VAL A 820 5.74 -3.77 -20.95
C VAL A 820 6.89 -3.58 -21.93
N ALA A 821 7.91 -2.80 -21.56
CA ALA A 821 9.04 -2.55 -22.42
C ALA A 821 10.34 -2.28 -21.67
N ALA A 822 11.45 -2.74 -22.24
CA ALA A 822 12.77 -2.22 -21.93
C ALA A 822 13.04 -1.00 -22.81
N TYR A 823 13.70 0.03 -22.27
CA TYR A 823 14.05 1.22 -23.01
C TYR A 823 15.39 1.82 -22.56
N ARG A 824 15.96 2.65 -23.43
CA ARG A 824 17.23 3.34 -23.24
C ARG A 824 16.98 4.81 -22.94
N THR A 825 17.66 5.33 -21.92
CA THR A 825 17.61 6.75 -21.53
C THR A 825 18.76 7.55 -22.09
N GLU A 826 19.90 6.92 -22.37
CA GLU A 826 21.10 7.56 -22.90
C GLU A 826 21.26 7.26 -24.39
N ARG A 827 21.48 8.32 -25.19
CA ARG A 827 21.73 8.16 -26.63
C ARG A 827 23.11 7.56 -26.84
N GLY A 828 23.17 6.45 -27.59
CA GLY A 828 24.42 5.77 -27.93
C GLY A 828 24.86 4.69 -26.94
N ASP A 829 24.27 4.59 -25.74
CA ASP A 829 24.45 3.42 -24.88
C ASP A 829 23.62 2.24 -25.45
N PRO A 830 24.23 1.12 -25.88
CA PRO A 830 23.48 -0.01 -26.39
C PRO A 830 22.71 -0.77 -25.29
N ARG A 831 23.03 -0.55 -24.00
CA ARG A 831 22.42 -1.26 -22.88
C ARG A 831 21.00 -0.77 -22.64
N TRP A 832 20.13 -1.71 -22.26
CA TRP A 832 18.80 -1.39 -21.76
C TRP A 832 18.93 -0.86 -20.33
N THR A 833 18.67 0.42 -20.11
CA THR A 833 18.87 1.07 -18.81
C THR A 833 17.64 1.01 -17.93
N LYS A 834 16.44 1.07 -18.52
CA LYS A 834 15.17 1.12 -17.80
C LYS A 834 14.16 0.11 -18.32
N VAL A 835 13.20 -0.23 -17.47
CA VAL A 835 12.01 -1.00 -17.85
C VAL A 835 10.76 -0.30 -17.34
N ILE A 836 9.69 -0.34 -18.14
CA ILE A 836 8.37 0.18 -17.81
C ILE A 836 7.31 -0.92 -17.97
N GLY A 837 6.46 -1.09 -16.97
CA GLY A 837 5.27 -1.96 -17.00
C GLY A 837 4.00 -1.13 -16.83
N VAL A 838 3.03 -1.32 -17.74
CA VAL A 838 1.77 -0.56 -17.75
C VAL A 838 0.57 -1.50 -17.85
N LEU A 839 -0.39 -1.29 -16.95
CA LEU A 839 -1.70 -1.94 -16.95
C LEU A 839 -2.79 -0.87 -17.03
N THR A 840 -3.80 -1.10 -17.87
CA THR A 840 -4.97 -0.21 -17.97
C THR A 840 -6.26 -1.01 -17.97
N GLU A 841 -7.31 -0.49 -17.34
CA GLU A 841 -8.70 -0.90 -17.60
C GLU A 841 -9.26 -0.01 -18.71
N ARG A 842 -9.60 -0.59 -19.87
CA ARG A 842 -10.17 0.15 -21.00
C ARG A 842 -11.50 0.82 -20.63
N ASN A 843 -11.86 1.84 -21.38
CA ASN A 843 -13.10 2.58 -21.20
C ASN A 843 -14.01 2.48 -22.44
N TRP A 844 -15.25 2.94 -22.30
CA TRP A 844 -16.27 2.91 -23.34
C TRP A 844 -16.42 4.28 -24.00
N ILE A 845 -16.63 4.28 -25.31
CA ILE A 845 -16.98 5.47 -26.09
C ILE A 845 -18.42 5.83 -25.77
N ARG A 846 -18.69 7.08 -25.39
CA ARG A 846 -20.00 7.51 -24.90
C ARG A 846 -21.10 7.34 -25.95
N ASP A 847 -20.80 7.71 -27.19
CA ASP A 847 -21.81 7.78 -28.26
C ASP A 847 -22.18 6.40 -28.82
N THR A 848 -21.21 5.49 -28.91
CA THR A 848 -21.43 4.14 -29.46
C THR A 848 -21.68 3.09 -28.38
N GLY A 849 -21.34 3.40 -27.14
CA GLY A 849 -21.33 2.44 -26.03
C GLY A 849 -20.35 1.28 -26.23
N ARG A 850 -19.47 1.33 -27.24
CA ARG A 850 -18.46 0.29 -27.51
C ARG A 850 -17.18 0.56 -26.76
N ILE A 851 -16.44 -0.50 -26.48
CA ILE A 851 -15.16 -0.38 -25.81
C ILE A 851 -14.09 0.21 -26.73
N HIS A 852 -13.27 1.11 -26.21
CA HIS A 852 -12.13 1.66 -26.93
C HIS A 852 -11.01 0.62 -27.04
N GLY A 853 -10.50 0.40 -28.25
CA GLY A 853 -9.49 -0.62 -28.49
C GLY A 853 -10.04 -2.04 -28.31
N ALA A 854 -11.25 -2.33 -28.79
CA ALA A 854 -11.88 -3.67 -28.76
C ALA A 854 -11.01 -4.72 -29.46
N GLY A 855 -10.82 -5.91 -28.86
CA GLY A 855 -9.85 -6.87 -29.36
C GLY A 855 -8.47 -6.22 -29.50
N ASP A 856 -7.81 -6.38 -30.64
CA ASP A 856 -6.61 -5.62 -31.02
C ASP A 856 -6.91 -4.60 -32.14
N HIS A 857 -8.15 -4.12 -32.23
CA HIS A 857 -8.59 -3.09 -33.18
C HIS A 857 -8.45 -1.69 -32.56
N GLY A 858 -7.55 -0.87 -33.09
CA GLY A 858 -7.26 0.47 -32.58
C GLY A 858 -6.00 0.52 -31.69
N PRO A 859 -5.65 1.70 -31.17
CA PRO A 859 -4.43 1.85 -30.39
C PRO A 859 -4.57 1.23 -28.99
N ASN A 860 -3.46 0.68 -28.49
CA ASN A 860 -3.40 0.11 -27.14
C ASN A 860 -3.05 1.23 -26.14
N PRO A 861 -3.97 1.62 -25.23
CA PRO A 861 -3.74 2.73 -24.32
C PRO A 861 -2.60 2.48 -23.32
N ALA A 862 -2.32 1.22 -22.94
CA ALA A 862 -1.18 0.92 -22.09
C ALA A 862 0.16 1.17 -22.81
N ALA A 863 0.21 0.90 -24.12
CA ALA A 863 1.40 1.18 -24.93
C ALA A 863 1.58 2.67 -25.16
N GLU A 864 0.50 3.43 -25.37
CA GLU A 864 0.56 4.89 -25.47
C GLU A 864 1.12 5.52 -24.18
N ILE A 865 0.57 5.15 -23.01
CA ILE A 865 1.03 5.65 -21.71
C ILE A 865 2.52 5.33 -21.52
N ALA A 866 2.94 4.11 -21.84
CA ALA A 866 4.34 3.73 -21.71
C ALA A 866 5.26 4.56 -22.61
N MET A 867 4.86 4.82 -23.86
CA MET A 867 5.63 5.63 -24.81
C MET A 867 5.64 7.12 -24.44
N GLN A 868 4.57 7.65 -23.85
CA GLN A 868 4.56 9.01 -23.29
C GLN A 868 5.54 9.14 -22.12
N VAL A 869 5.52 8.20 -21.17
CA VAL A 869 6.43 8.22 -20.01
C VAL A 869 7.88 7.98 -20.45
N ALA A 870 8.15 6.89 -21.16
CA ALA A 870 9.50 6.52 -21.56
C ALA A 870 10.09 7.51 -22.58
N GLY A 871 9.29 7.99 -23.54
CA GLY A 871 9.71 8.97 -24.53
C GLY A 871 10.06 10.32 -23.91
N ARG A 872 9.32 10.78 -22.89
CA ARG A 872 9.64 12.02 -22.16
C ARG A 872 10.82 11.84 -21.22
N HIS A 873 10.87 10.73 -20.48
CA HIS A 873 11.97 10.41 -19.58
C HIS A 873 13.32 10.32 -20.34
N ALA A 874 13.33 9.69 -21.51
CA ALA A 874 14.52 9.57 -22.34
C ALA A 874 14.77 10.77 -23.29
N GLY A 875 13.97 11.84 -23.20
CA GLY A 875 14.16 13.05 -24.01
C GLY A 875 13.86 12.91 -25.51
N PHE A 876 13.05 11.93 -25.91
CA PHE A 876 12.53 11.78 -27.27
C PHE A 876 11.22 12.56 -27.51
N LEU A 877 10.54 12.99 -26.45
CA LEU A 877 9.34 13.84 -26.50
C LEU A 877 9.58 15.13 -25.71
N THR A 878 9.24 16.27 -26.30
CA THR A 878 9.31 17.59 -25.66
C THR A 878 8.08 17.84 -24.78
N GLY A 879 8.25 18.60 -23.69
CA GLY A 879 7.15 19.01 -22.79
C GLY A 879 7.33 18.64 -21.32
N TYR A 880 8.51 18.15 -20.93
CA TYR A 880 8.97 18.14 -19.53
C TYR A 880 10.21 19.03 -19.49
N VAL A 881 10.05 20.31 -19.16
CA VAL A 881 11.19 21.17 -18.85
C VAL A 881 11.46 20.97 -17.36
N GLN A 882 12.70 20.61 -17.04
CA GLN A 882 13.20 20.43 -15.67
C GLN A 882 12.94 21.65 -14.80
#